data_AF-A0AAW4N8R6-F1
#
_entry.id   AF-A0AAW4N8R6-F1
#
_cell.length_a   1.000
_cell.length_b   1.000
_cell.length_c   1.000
_cell.angle_alpha   90.00
_cell.angle_beta   90.00
_cell.angle_gamma   90.00
#
_symmetry.space_group_name_H-M   'P 1'
#
loop_
_entity.id
_entity.type
_entity.pdbx_description
1 polymer ?
#
loop_
_entity_poly.entity_id
_entity_poly.type
_entity_poly.pdbx_seq_one_letter_code
_entity_poly.pdbx_strand_id
1 'polypeptide(L)'
;MEHTKINRESFDEAITLYEREQFVSEKECVLEDKMHLYKFRGTRRSRLAVSVMHAMPFTYLKDNIDNIVKALDADSSLSDTVDVFCHTTVGPSNRENMQALADSRDITLRIIDISDMKSLSSVAKILQSETKTEKGTEAYEKMMFDYLSKANSSSFIKNGFYYSVILFLIYKNMEMTKKELKEAMDRNLGISNDSLDNSLNYLLRTPSRIVSFKKGDVKLYKLSPDEYKKIEESDKDSKDLETDFVKRFKQIADKYGILSVDDVYQKFLDFYVKSGSRIFNMDVDANDTKTCYESFKVSCIKQIGGTEQFNSFLKELNEICCNNSFLNRISLAKSFFGLYNSQKYQNYVSQRQNNIVLDTTLLVHYLCCKLDLSKYDDAEYQDRDFLTVKSLIEYKEQNSSKVKFLVPFDYVSEVVGELRKAFKLSLFDEMKDLAISFQTSNIFFNYYLFVKTLRKGNNDNSKYSFSDFVEELGFDVRDCYEPIFFKRNIARMKLFFESTGCEFIDKISDRYDDFEPLERNYASFLFEERYYGKTPKAIEADLRQAIYFAKLSNQNEDKDYYLSSWDTSLYYLRNIVNKDLYYVKSYSIHRPAALLNRLMLKSFKLNDKCFTNEIFAYADRTYEITDKIKSMFDNVITPYFSAAGSNNSTLVKNVIKIQKEYIDDSKEGARSSREKVLPIEDIFVKIIDKIKEHACTTKDLSMYLADKDNTDFVLDLISKAIKSYKDGKRMDISSELCNSLIQYLAQKDKEYMMGETLKKEQEDAGIV
;
A
#
# COMPACT_ATOMS: atom_id res chain seq x y z
N MET A 1 0.30 19.28 13.76
CA MET A 1 1.76 19.38 13.95
C MET A 1 2.43 19.62 12.60
N GLU A 2 3.27 20.66 12.51
CA GLU A 2 4.22 20.82 11.39
C GLU A 2 5.27 19.71 11.51
N HIS A 3 5.32 18.79 10.56
CA HIS A 3 6.45 17.85 10.50
C HIS A 3 7.61 18.53 9.80
N THR A 4 8.50 19.09 10.61
CA THR A 4 9.82 19.55 10.19
C THR A 4 10.63 18.33 9.76
N LYS A 5 10.92 18.18 8.46
CA LYS A 5 11.90 17.20 7.97
C LYS A 5 13.29 17.69 8.34
N ILE A 6 13.72 17.38 9.55
CA ILE A 6 15.07 17.68 10.03
C ILE A 6 15.82 16.37 10.02
N ASN A 7 16.97 16.31 9.34
CA ASN A 7 17.86 15.15 9.41
C ASN A 7 18.57 15.09 10.79
N ARG A 8 19.11 13.92 11.18
CA ARG A 8 19.71 13.74 12.52
C ARG A 8 20.89 14.68 12.79
N GLU A 9 21.74 14.92 11.79
CA GLU A 9 22.91 15.79 11.91
C GLU A 9 22.49 17.24 12.21
N SER A 10 21.53 17.77 11.45
CA SER A 10 20.96 19.11 11.65
C SER A 10 20.25 19.24 13.00
N PHE A 11 19.58 18.18 13.47
CA PHE A 11 18.92 18.21 14.78
C PHE A 11 19.92 18.19 15.93
N ASP A 12 20.97 17.39 15.84
CA ASP A 12 22.02 17.35 16.86
C ASP A 12 22.89 18.63 16.86
N GLU A 13 23.08 19.26 15.70
CA GLU A 13 23.67 20.60 15.58
C GLU A 13 22.78 21.64 16.26
N ALA A 14 21.46 21.58 16.02
CA ALA A 14 20.49 22.46 16.67
C ALA A 14 20.47 22.29 18.20
N ILE A 15 20.60 21.07 18.72
CA ILE A 15 20.74 20.79 20.16
C ILE A 15 22.02 21.42 20.70
N THR A 16 23.14 21.20 20.02
CA THR A 16 24.45 21.73 20.43
C THR A 16 24.42 23.26 20.50
N LEU A 17 23.78 23.90 19.53
CA LEU A 17 23.61 25.35 19.49
C LEU A 17 22.65 25.84 20.60
N TYR A 18 21.54 25.14 20.82
CA TYR A 18 20.59 25.47 21.87
C TYR A 18 21.22 25.39 23.27
N GLU A 19 21.95 24.31 23.57
CA GLU A 19 22.70 24.12 24.81
C GLU A 19 23.72 25.24 25.04
N ARG A 20 24.47 25.60 23.98
CA ARG A 20 25.45 26.70 24.05
C ARG A 20 24.81 28.05 24.31
N GLU A 21 23.71 28.38 23.64
CA GLU A 21 23.10 29.72 23.73
C GLU A 21 22.20 29.88 24.96
N GLN A 22 21.40 28.87 25.31
CA GLN A 22 20.45 28.94 26.42
C GLN A 22 21.11 28.61 27.77
N PHE A 23 22.06 27.68 27.79
CA PHE A 23 22.64 27.16 29.03
C PHE A 23 24.14 27.40 29.17
N VAL A 24 24.79 28.02 28.17
CA VAL A 24 26.23 28.31 28.17
C VAL A 24 27.02 27.02 28.43
N SER A 25 26.62 25.93 27.78
CA SER A 25 27.24 24.62 27.89
C SER A 25 27.94 24.22 26.60
N GLU A 26 29.06 23.53 26.72
CA GLU A 26 29.83 23.03 25.56
C GLU A 26 29.77 21.51 25.48
N LYS A 27 29.55 20.97 24.28
CA LYS A 27 29.51 19.51 24.06
C LYS A 27 30.89 18.92 24.37
N GLU A 28 30.94 18.03 25.35
CA GLU A 28 32.18 17.47 25.88
C GLU A 28 32.51 16.14 25.18
N CYS A 29 31.54 15.22 25.14
CA CYS A 29 31.65 13.96 24.43
C CYS A 29 30.27 13.36 24.14
N VAL A 30 30.23 12.35 23.28
CA VAL A 30 29.08 11.46 23.15
C VAL A 30 29.29 10.28 24.10
N LEU A 31 28.37 10.06 25.02
CA LEU A 31 28.43 8.99 26.02
C LEU A 31 27.91 7.67 25.45
N GLU A 32 26.88 7.74 24.61
CA GLU A 32 26.33 6.58 23.92
C GLU A 32 25.75 7.00 22.56
N ASP A 33 26.50 6.72 21.47
CA ASP A 33 26.12 7.11 20.10
C ASP A 33 24.76 6.53 19.69
N LYS A 34 24.45 5.28 20.07
CA LYS A 34 23.18 4.62 19.71
C LYS A 34 21.95 5.29 20.34
N MET A 35 22.12 5.91 21.51
CA MET A 35 21.05 6.61 22.22
C MET A 35 21.09 8.13 22.00
N HIS A 36 22.07 8.62 21.24
CA HIS A 36 22.35 10.04 21.09
C HIS A 36 22.41 10.75 22.45
N LEU A 37 23.12 10.11 23.38
CA LEU A 37 23.32 10.58 24.75
C LEU A 37 24.57 11.47 24.77
N TYR A 38 24.36 12.75 25.04
CA TYR A 38 25.42 13.76 24.97
C TYR A 38 25.75 14.26 26.37
N LYS A 39 27.05 14.43 26.63
CA LYS A 39 27.54 15.13 27.81
C LYS A 39 27.86 16.57 27.44
N PHE A 40 27.21 17.51 28.12
CA PHE A 40 27.48 18.93 27.98
C PHE A 40 28.15 19.47 29.24
N ARG A 41 29.27 20.16 29.11
CA ARG A 41 29.97 20.77 30.24
C ARG A 41 29.24 22.05 30.65
N GLY A 42 28.60 22.02 31.82
CA GLY A 42 27.98 23.20 32.42
C GLY A 42 28.94 23.97 33.35
N THR A 43 28.46 25.08 33.90
CA THR A 43 29.26 25.95 34.79
C THR A 43 29.54 25.35 36.18
N ARG A 44 28.72 24.41 36.65
CA ARG A 44 28.85 23.76 37.98
C ARG A 44 28.94 22.23 37.92
N ARG A 45 28.11 21.59 37.12
CA ARG A 45 28.11 20.15 36.82
C ARG A 45 27.92 19.95 35.33
N SER A 46 28.38 18.81 34.81
CA SER A 46 28.06 18.41 33.44
C SER A 46 26.59 17.98 33.36
N ARG A 47 25.95 18.20 32.22
CA ARG A 47 24.55 17.91 31.96
C ARG A 47 24.45 16.77 30.99
N LEU A 48 23.46 15.91 31.21
CA LEU A 48 23.15 14.81 30.33
C LEU A 48 22.01 15.25 29.41
N ALA A 49 22.24 15.21 28.11
CA ALA A 49 21.22 15.52 27.12
C ALA A 49 20.90 14.30 26.25
N VAL A 50 19.64 14.09 25.94
CA VAL A 50 19.16 12.99 25.10
C VAL A 50 18.44 13.57 23.88
N SER A 51 18.88 13.16 22.68
CA SER A 51 18.28 13.59 21.40
C SER A 51 17.22 12.61 20.91
N VAL A 52 15.95 13.00 21.05
CA VAL A 52 14.78 12.18 20.74
C VAL A 52 14.15 12.58 19.41
N MET A 53 14.57 11.89 18.34
CA MET A 53 13.93 11.95 17.02
C MET A 53 12.79 10.93 16.82
N HIS A 54 12.31 10.33 17.91
CA HIS A 54 11.21 9.37 17.86
C HIS A 54 9.86 10.10 17.80
N ALA A 55 8.94 9.64 16.94
CA ALA A 55 7.61 10.26 16.77
C ALA A 55 6.77 10.27 18.06
N MET A 56 7.03 9.32 18.96
CA MET A 56 6.42 9.22 20.29
C MET A 56 7.53 9.31 21.37
N PRO A 57 7.88 10.52 21.85
CA PRO A 57 8.99 10.70 22.79
C PRO A 57 8.85 9.91 24.10
N PHE A 58 7.63 9.75 24.61
CA PHE A 58 7.36 8.96 25.81
C PHE A 58 7.72 7.48 25.65
N THR A 59 7.36 6.86 24.52
CA THR A 59 7.71 5.44 24.25
C THR A 59 9.22 5.25 24.19
N TYR A 60 9.92 6.16 23.50
CA TYR A 60 11.37 6.12 23.43
C TYR A 60 11.99 6.21 24.82
N LEU A 61 11.52 7.17 25.63
CA LEU A 61 12.01 7.34 26.99
C LEU A 61 11.71 6.11 27.84
N LYS A 62 10.50 5.54 27.77
CA LYS A 62 10.10 4.34 28.51
C LYS A 62 11.01 3.14 28.25
N ASP A 63 11.37 2.92 26.99
CA ASP A 63 12.19 1.78 26.59
C ASP A 63 13.68 1.98 26.96
N ASN A 64 14.10 3.22 27.22
CA ASN A 64 15.51 3.59 27.39
C ASN A 64 15.85 4.20 28.76
N ILE A 65 14.87 4.44 29.63
CA ILE A 65 15.06 5.11 30.93
C ILE A 65 16.09 4.39 31.80
N ASP A 66 16.09 3.06 31.76
CA ASP A 66 17.05 2.21 32.48
C ASP A 66 18.51 2.45 32.06
N ASN A 67 18.75 2.72 30.78
CA ASN A 67 20.09 3.00 30.27
C ASN A 67 20.53 4.43 30.61
N ILE A 68 19.59 5.39 30.58
CA ILE A 68 19.84 6.77 31.01
C ILE A 68 20.26 6.80 32.50
N VAL A 69 19.55 6.07 33.35
CA VAL A 69 19.88 5.95 34.78
C VAL A 69 21.27 5.34 34.97
N LYS A 70 21.60 4.25 34.26
CA LYS A 70 22.95 3.67 34.31
C LYS A 70 24.04 4.65 33.89
N ALA A 71 23.78 5.49 32.89
CA ALA A 71 24.73 6.50 32.45
C ALA A 71 24.94 7.61 33.49
N LEU A 72 23.88 7.99 34.22
CA LEU A 72 23.99 8.92 35.35
C LEU A 72 24.77 8.31 36.52
N ASP A 73 24.47 7.07 36.89
CA ASP A 73 25.15 6.36 37.98
C ASP A 73 26.65 6.12 37.69
N ALA A 74 26.99 5.93 36.41
CA ALA A 74 28.37 5.72 35.98
C ALA A 74 29.25 6.98 36.06
N ASP A 75 28.67 8.18 36.08
CA ASP A 75 29.41 9.44 36.05
C ASP A 75 28.90 10.46 37.07
N SER A 76 29.54 10.44 38.25
CA SER A 76 29.26 11.36 39.37
C SER A 76 29.45 12.86 39.05
N SER A 77 30.01 13.23 37.89
CA SER A 77 30.12 14.62 37.46
C SER A 77 28.84 15.17 36.82
N LEU A 78 27.86 14.30 36.53
CA LEU A 78 26.58 14.66 35.93
C LEU A 78 25.60 15.26 36.95
N SER A 79 24.71 16.11 36.44
CA SER A 79 23.56 16.62 37.19
C SER A 79 22.44 15.57 37.25
N ASP A 80 21.67 15.58 38.33
CA ASP A 80 20.50 14.72 38.55
C ASP A 80 19.30 15.09 37.62
N THR A 81 19.53 16.03 36.69
CA THR A 81 18.56 16.51 35.71
C THR A 81 19.02 16.13 34.31
N VAL A 82 18.16 15.45 33.56
CA VAL A 82 18.40 15.04 32.17
C VAL A 82 17.62 15.95 31.23
N ASP A 83 18.32 16.57 30.29
CA ASP A 83 17.73 17.43 29.26
C ASP A 83 17.27 16.54 28.08
N VAL A 84 15.96 16.48 27.83
CA VAL A 84 15.36 15.64 26.80
C VAL A 84 14.91 16.52 25.64
N PHE A 85 15.64 16.46 24.53
CA PHE A 85 15.36 17.23 23.32
C PHE A 85 14.46 16.46 22.37
N CYS A 86 13.25 16.97 22.12
CA CYS A 86 12.24 16.33 21.29
C CYS A 86 12.08 17.06 19.95
N HIS A 87 12.24 16.33 18.85
CA HIS A 87 12.03 16.89 17.51
C HIS A 87 10.55 17.18 17.18
N THR A 88 9.63 16.75 18.02
CA THR A 88 8.19 17.01 17.96
C THR A 88 7.75 17.86 19.16
N THR A 89 6.68 18.63 19.01
CA THR A 89 6.03 19.32 20.13
C THR A 89 5.47 18.30 21.12
N VAL A 90 5.74 18.46 22.41
CA VAL A 90 5.27 17.52 23.44
C VAL A 90 4.10 18.14 24.19
N GLY A 91 2.93 17.53 24.05
CA GLY A 91 1.70 17.97 24.73
C GLY A 91 1.75 17.79 26.25
N PRO A 92 0.88 18.48 27.01
CA PRO A 92 0.92 18.52 28.48
C PRO A 92 0.86 17.13 29.13
N SER A 93 -0.06 16.27 28.68
CA SER A 93 -0.20 14.91 29.23
C SER A 93 1.04 14.04 29.00
N ASN A 94 1.70 14.14 27.85
CA ASN A 94 2.96 13.43 27.61
C ASN A 94 4.10 13.97 28.46
N ARG A 95 4.15 15.29 28.71
CA ARG A 95 5.13 15.88 29.64
C ARG A 95 4.92 15.33 31.06
N GLU A 96 3.68 15.24 31.53
CA GLU A 96 3.33 14.66 32.83
C GLU A 96 3.69 13.17 32.91
N ASN A 97 3.38 12.38 31.88
CA ASN A 97 3.72 10.95 31.84
C ASN A 97 5.24 10.70 31.82
N MET A 98 5.99 11.51 31.07
CA MET A 98 7.46 11.44 31.04
C MET A 98 8.05 11.82 32.39
N GLN A 99 7.49 12.85 33.05
CA GLN A 99 7.92 13.25 34.39
C GLN A 99 7.60 12.17 35.43
N ALA A 100 6.39 11.60 35.42
CA ALA A 100 6.00 10.52 36.33
C ALA A 100 6.86 9.25 36.17
N LEU A 101 7.26 8.94 34.93
CA LEU A 101 8.20 7.85 34.65
C LEU A 101 9.59 8.14 35.25
N ALA A 102 10.07 9.38 35.13
CA ALA A 102 11.36 9.79 35.68
C ALA A 102 11.36 9.79 37.21
N ASP A 103 10.29 10.30 37.81
CA ASP A 103 10.08 10.30 39.26
C ASP A 103 10.09 8.87 39.82
N SER A 104 9.55 7.90 39.08
CA SER A 104 9.59 6.48 39.48
C SER A 104 11.01 5.88 39.54
N ARG A 105 11.99 6.56 38.95
CA ARG A 105 13.40 6.16 38.86
C ARG A 105 14.35 7.18 39.49
N ASP A 106 13.82 8.06 40.35
CA ASP A 106 14.58 9.09 41.09
C ASP A 106 15.43 10.04 40.21
N ILE A 107 14.96 10.34 38.99
CA ILE A 107 15.62 11.28 38.07
C ILE A 107 14.70 12.44 37.68
N THR A 108 15.26 13.63 37.52
CA THR A 108 14.50 14.82 37.07
C THR A 108 14.66 15.01 35.57
N LEU A 109 13.58 15.31 34.84
CA LEU A 109 13.67 15.62 33.41
C LEU A 109 13.45 17.11 33.16
N ARG A 110 14.12 17.61 32.12
CA ARG A 110 13.80 18.87 31.47
C ARG A 110 13.46 18.59 30.03
N ILE A 111 12.18 18.68 29.69
CA ILE A 111 11.69 18.39 28.35
C ILE A 111 11.75 19.67 27.52
N ILE A 112 12.56 19.65 26.47
CA ILE A 112 12.76 20.76 25.53
C ILE A 112 12.25 20.27 24.18
N ASP A 113 11.12 20.80 23.73
CA ASP A 113 10.54 20.41 22.45
C ASP A 113 10.91 21.35 21.30
N ILE A 114 10.49 21.01 20.08
CA ILE A 114 10.81 21.81 18.90
C ILE A 114 10.27 23.24 18.95
N SER A 115 9.17 23.50 19.67
CA SER A 115 8.65 24.85 19.91
C SER A 115 9.58 25.62 20.84
N ASP A 116 10.05 24.97 21.91
CA ASP A 116 11.02 25.53 22.85
C ASP A 116 12.34 25.85 22.12
N MET A 117 12.81 24.97 21.24
CA MET A 117 14.02 25.18 20.44
C MET A 117 13.89 26.33 19.43
N LYS A 118 12.74 26.44 18.76
CA LYS A 118 12.45 27.51 17.78
C LYS A 118 12.36 28.91 18.41
N SER A 119 12.28 29.02 19.75
CA SER A 119 12.34 30.32 20.43
C SER A 119 13.68 31.03 20.22
N LEU A 120 14.76 30.30 19.97
CA LEU A 120 16.07 30.86 19.62
C LEU A 120 16.19 31.04 18.10
N SER A 121 16.38 32.29 17.65
CA SER A 121 16.41 32.64 16.22
C SER A 121 17.55 31.98 15.42
N SER A 122 18.66 31.69 16.07
CA SER A 122 19.85 30.98 15.57
C SER A 122 19.54 29.49 15.29
N VAL A 123 18.94 28.82 16.27
CA VAL A 123 18.45 27.44 16.17
C VAL A 123 17.32 27.34 15.15
N ALA A 124 16.39 28.30 15.13
CA ALA A 124 15.30 28.33 14.16
C ALA A 124 15.80 28.36 12.71
N LYS A 125 16.93 29.01 12.40
CA LYS A 125 17.51 29.01 11.04
C LYS A 125 17.97 27.63 10.59
N ILE A 126 18.63 26.87 11.47
CA ILE A 126 19.05 25.48 11.21
C ILE A 126 17.81 24.59 11.00
N LEU A 127 16.78 24.81 11.80
CA LEU A 127 15.52 24.06 11.71
C LEU A 127 14.63 24.49 10.51
N GLN A 128 14.84 25.68 9.92
CA GLN A 128 14.09 26.23 8.79
C GLN A 128 14.74 25.98 7.42
N SER A 129 16.07 25.79 7.34
CA SER A 129 16.77 25.62 6.06
C SER A 129 16.40 24.35 5.28
N GLU A 130 15.66 23.41 5.87
CA GLU A 130 15.19 22.18 5.21
C GLU A 130 13.65 22.04 5.13
N THR A 131 12.86 23.04 5.57
CA THR A 131 11.39 22.96 5.49
C THR A 131 10.87 23.29 4.09
N LYS A 132 10.68 22.27 3.24
CA LYS A 132 9.58 22.31 2.27
C LYS A 132 8.28 22.18 3.06
N THR A 133 7.61 23.29 3.33
CA THR A 133 6.22 23.29 3.80
C THR A 133 5.32 22.74 2.69
N GLU A 134 5.10 21.42 2.66
CA GLU A 134 3.95 20.85 1.95
C GLU A 134 2.69 21.40 2.65
N LYS A 135 1.83 22.11 1.92
CA LYS A 135 0.53 22.56 2.45
C LYS A 135 -0.22 21.32 2.91
N GLY A 136 -0.85 21.37 4.09
CA GLY A 136 -1.48 20.21 4.73
C GLY A 136 -2.31 19.35 3.77
N THR A 137 -3.10 19.98 2.89
CA THR A 137 -3.93 19.36 1.84
C THR A 137 -3.17 18.51 0.81
N GLU A 138 -1.96 18.90 0.40
CA GLU A 138 -1.16 18.13 -0.59
C GLU A 138 -0.64 16.81 -0.02
N ALA A 139 -0.24 16.81 1.26
CA ALA A 139 0.16 15.58 1.95
C ALA A 139 -1.00 14.58 2.08
N TYR A 140 -2.23 15.05 2.30
CA TYR A 140 -3.43 14.20 2.33
C TYR A 140 -3.73 13.57 0.97
N GLU A 141 -3.70 14.38 -0.10
CA GLU A 141 -3.92 13.89 -1.47
C GLU A 141 -2.86 12.84 -1.85
N LYS A 142 -1.59 13.09 -1.52
CA LYS A 142 -0.46 12.17 -1.73
C LYS A 142 -0.66 10.84 -1.01
N MET A 143 -1.09 10.87 0.25
CA MET A 143 -1.38 9.65 1.04
C MET A 143 -2.56 8.85 0.48
N MET A 144 -3.64 9.53 0.08
CA MET A 144 -4.78 8.89 -0.57
C MET A 144 -4.35 8.22 -1.88
N PHE A 145 -3.55 8.89 -2.70
CA PHE A 145 -3.05 8.32 -3.95
C PHE A 145 -2.06 7.17 -3.73
N ASP A 146 -1.24 7.21 -2.67
CA ASP A 146 -0.45 6.07 -2.22
C ASP A 146 -1.35 4.87 -1.88
N TYR A 147 -2.41 5.07 -1.09
CA TYR A 147 -3.36 4.01 -0.77
C TYR A 147 -4.06 3.46 -2.02
N LEU A 148 -4.58 4.32 -2.90
CA LEU A 148 -5.24 3.92 -4.15
C LEU A 148 -4.30 3.17 -5.11
N SER A 149 -3.00 3.49 -5.09
CA SER A 149 -2.01 2.82 -5.96
C SER A 149 -1.38 1.57 -5.33
N LYS A 150 -1.36 1.45 -3.99
CA LYS A 150 -0.61 0.42 -3.27
C LYS A 150 -1.44 -0.47 -2.33
N ALA A 151 -2.68 -0.14 -2.01
CA ALA A 151 -3.47 -0.99 -1.12
C ALA A 151 -3.91 -2.28 -1.82
N ASN A 152 -3.86 -3.40 -1.10
CA ASN A 152 -4.33 -4.69 -1.60
C ASN A 152 -5.84 -4.69 -1.85
N SER A 153 -6.61 -3.95 -1.03
CA SER A 153 -8.04 -3.73 -1.22
C SER A 153 -8.34 -3.02 -2.56
N SER A 154 -7.62 -1.94 -2.86
CA SER A 154 -7.69 -1.25 -4.16
C SER A 154 -7.35 -2.20 -5.32
N SER A 155 -6.23 -2.94 -5.22
CA SER A 155 -5.82 -3.88 -6.26
C SER A 155 -6.85 -4.99 -6.46
N PHE A 156 -7.47 -5.49 -5.39
CA PHE A 156 -8.52 -6.50 -5.44
C PHE A 156 -9.75 -5.99 -6.20
N ILE A 157 -10.25 -4.80 -5.87
CA ILE A 157 -11.41 -4.20 -6.55
C ILE A 157 -11.13 -4.00 -8.04
N LYS A 158 -9.94 -3.46 -8.38
CA LYS A 158 -9.51 -3.29 -9.77
C LYS A 158 -9.43 -4.62 -10.53
N ASN A 159 -8.85 -5.65 -9.91
CA ASN A 159 -8.79 -6.99 -10.49
C ASN A 159 -10.19 -7.58 -10.70
N GLY A 160 -11.08 -7.45 -9.70
CA GLY A 160 -12.46 -7.90 -9.79
C GLY A 160 -13.16 -7.29 -11.00
N PHE A 161 -13.07 -5.97 -11.17
CA PHE A 161 -13.62 -5.28 -12.34
C PHE A 161 -12.96 -5.68 -13.65
N TYR A 162 -11.63 -5.73 -13.69
CA TYR A 162 -10.88 -6.08 -14.89
C TYR A 162 -11.25 -7.50 -15.39
N TYR A 163 -11.32 -8.49 -14.50
CA TYR A 163 -11.74 -9.85 -14.86
C TYR A 163 -13.22 -9.93 -15.24
N SER A 164 -14.11 -9.19 -14.55
CA SER A 164 -15.53 -9.13 -14.92
C SER A 164 -15.73 -8.61 -16.33
N VAL A 165 -14.97 -7.60 -16.76
CA VAL A 165 -15.04 -7.08 -18.12
C VAL A 165 -14.61 -8.13 -19.14
N ILE A 166 -13.49 -8.84 -18.90
CA ILE A 166 -13.05 -9.93 -19.80
C ILE A 166 -14.15 -10.97 -19.98
N LEU A 167 -14.71 -11.46 -18.87
CA LEU A 167 -15.70 -12.53 -18.90
C LEU A 167 -17.01 -12.08 -19.55
N PHE A 168 -17.43 -10.84 -19.31
CA PHE A 168 -18.63 -10.29 -19.92
C PHE A 168 -18.46 -10.02 -21.44
N LEU A 169 -17.24 -9.68 -21.89
CA LEU A 169 -16.94 -9.59 -23.31
C LEU A 169 -17.03 -10.95 -23.99
N ILE A 170 -16.50 -12.00 -23.36
CA ILE A 170 -16.63 -13.38 -23.86
C ILE A 170 -18.11 -13.81 -23.83
N TYR A 171 -18.86 -13.50 -22.77
CA TYR A 171 -20.30 -13.76 -22.67
C TYR A 171 -21.07 -13.18 -23.85
N LYS A 172 -20.88 -11.88 -24.16
CA LYS A 172 -21.60 -11.19 -25.23
C LYS A 172 -21.27 -11.70 -26.63
N ASN A 173 -20.02 -12.13 -26.86
CA ASN A 173 -19.56 -12.59 -28.17
C ASN A 173 -19.57 -14.12 -28.31
N MET A 174 -19.90 -14.86 -27.24
CA MET A 174 -19.85 -16.32 -27.09
C MET A 174 -18.44 -16.93 -27.20
N GLU A 175 -17.72 -16.62 -28.27
CA GLU A 175 -16.38 -17.12 -28.58
C GLU A 175 -15.52 -15.95 -29.06
N MET A 176 -14.29 -15.81 -28.53
CA MET A 176 -13.38 -14.74 -28.94
C MET A 176 -11.96 -15.25 -29.11
N THR A 177 -11.24 -14.68 -30.08
CA THR A 177 -9.78 -14.81 -30.18
C THR A 177 -9.10 -13.87 -29.18
N LYS A 178 -7.83 -14.15 -28.86
CA LYS A 178 -7.01 -13.24 -28.04
C LYS A 178 -6.93 -11.83 -28.64
N LYS A 179 -6.83 -11.73 -29.98
CA LYS A 179 -6.72 -10.45 -30.69
C LYS A 179 -8.00 -9.63 -30.57
N GLU A 180 -9.15 -10.23 -30.84
CA GLU A 180 -10.46 -9.56 -30.70
C GLU A 180 -10.72 -9.15 -29.25
N LEU A 181 -10.34 -9.99 -28.29
CA LEU A 181 -10.47 -9.67 -26.87
C LEU A 181 -9.57 -8.49 -26.48
N LYS A 182 -8.33 -8.42 -26.99
CA LYS A 182 -7.44 -7.28 -26.77
C LYS A 182 -8.05 -5.99 -27.34
N GLU A 183 -8.51 -6.00 -28.58
CA GLU A 183 -9.14 -4.84 -29.22
C GLU A 183 -10.42 -4.40 -28.48
N ALA A 184 -11.24 -5.35 -28.01
CA ALA A 184 -12.42 -5.04 -27.21
C ALA A 184 -12.05 -4.47 -25.83
N MET A 185 -11.00 -4.98 -25.20
CA MET A 185 -10.49 -4.49 -23.92
C MET A 185 -9.90 -3.08 -24.05
N ASP A 186 -9.10 -2.81 -25.08
CA ASP A 186 -8.53 -1.49 -25.33
C ASP A 186 -9.63 -0.44 -25.55
N ARG A 187 -10.71 -0.79 -26.28
CA ARG A 187 -11.89 0.09 -26.45
C ARG A 187 -12.64 0.36 -25.14
N ASN A 188 -12.77 -0.64 -24.27
CA ASN A 188 -13.61 -0.56 -23.07
C ASN A 188 -12.87 -0.05 -21.83
N LEU A 189 -11.57 -0.30 -21.73
CA LEU A 189 -10.75 0.05 -20.56
C LEU A 189 -9.73 1.15 -20.88
N GLY A 190 -9.46 1.51 -22.14
CA GLY A 190 -8.47 2.56 -22.46
C GLY A 190 -7.05 2.26 -21.97
N ILE A 191 -6.76 1.01 -21.60
CA ILE A 191 -5.46 0.51 -21.17
C ILE A 191 -4.97 -0.40 -22.31
N SER A 192 -3.84 -0.07 -22.93
CA SER A 192 -3.14 -0.99 -23.83
C SER A 192 -2.57 -2.14 -22.99
N ASN A 193 -3.30 -3.24 -22.88
CA ASN A 193 -2.84 -4.37 -22.09
C ASN A 193 -2.07 -5.35 -22.98
N ASP A 194 -0.75 -5.25 -22.97
CA ASP A 194 0.14 -6.18 -23.67
C ASP A 194 0.23 -7.56 -22.99
N SER A 195 -0.38 -7.75 -21.82
CA SER A 195 -0.33 -8.96 -20.99
C SER A 195 -1.73 -9.61 -20.80
N LEU A 196 -2.60 -9.56 -21.81
CA LEU A 196 -3.87 -10.33 -21.79
C LEU A 196 -3.64 -11.83 -21.51
N ASP A 197 -2.47 -12.37 -21.85
CA ASP A 197 -2.09 -13.77 -21.58
C ASP A 197 -2.14 -14.15 -20.11
N ASN A 198 -1.63 -13.30 -19.22
CA ASN A 198 -1.62 -13.61 -17.78
C ASN A 198 -3.03 -13.65 -17.20
N SER A 199 -3.88 -12.75 -17.67
CA SER A 199 -5.29 -12.70 -17.31
C SER A 199 -6.04 -13.93 -17.81
N LEU A 200 -5.81 -14.33 -19.06
CA LEU A 200 -6.39 -15.55 -19.63
C LEU A 200 -5.89 -16.80 -18.92
N ASN A 201 -4.58 -16.89 -18.64
CA ASN A 201 -3.99 -17.97 -17.89
C ASN A 201 -4.58 -18.07 -16.47
N TYR A 202 -4.81 -16.95 -15.80
CA TYR A 202 -5.49 -16.93 -14.51
C TYR A 202 -6.92 -17.47 -14.60
N LEU A 203 -7.70 -17.04 -15.61
CA LEU A 203 -9.09 -17.47 -15.80
C LEU A 203 -9.22 -18.94 -16.27
N LEU A 204 -8.19 -19.49 -16.89
CA LEU A 204 -8.11 -20.91 -17.26
C LEU A 204 -7.81 -21.83 -16.06
N ARG A 205 -7.29 -21.30 -14.94
CA ARG A 205 -6.95 -22.11 -13.74
C ARG A 205 -8.18 -22.70 -13.09
N THR A 206 -8.00 -23.83 -12.40
CA THR A 206 -9.06 -24.53 -11.67
C THR A 206 -9.52 -23.74 -10.43
N PRO A 207 -10.84 -23.50 -10.24
CA PRO A 207 -11.94 -23.85 -11.14
C PRO A 207 -11.94 -22.96 -12.40
N SER A 208 -11.90 -23.59 -13.58
CA SER A 208 -11.75 -22.88 -14.86
C SER A 208 -13.00 -22.06 -15.17
N ARG A 209 -12.82 -20.76 -15.29
CA ARG A 209 -13.88 -19.79 -15.61
C ARG A 209 -14.04 -19.61 -17.12
N ILE A 210 -12.94 -19.83 -17.85
CA ILE A 210 -12.92 -19.92 -19.30
C ILE A 210 -12.33 -21.25 -19.76
N VAL A 211 -12.65 -21.64 -20.98
CA VAL A 211 -12.13 -22.81 -21.68
C VAL A 211 -11.54 -22.35 -23.00
N SER A 212 -10.34 -22.83 -23.34
CA SER A 212 -9.72 -22.58 -24.65
C SER A 212 -9.85 -23.79 -25.56
N PHE A 213 -10.13 -23.57 -26.83
CA PHE A 213 -10.18 -24.62 -27.87
C PHE A 213 -9.61 -24.07 -29.18
N LYS A 214 -9.21 -24.96 -30.10
CA LYS A 214 -8.72 -24.58 -31.43
C LYS A 214 -9.82 -24.77 -32.47
N LYS A 215 -9.96 -23.80 -33.38
CA LYS A 215 -10.81 -23.89 -34.59
C LYS A 215 -9.92 -23.58 -35.79
N GLY A 216 -9.42 -24.64 -36.45
CA GLY A 216 -8.27 -24.52 -37.36
C GLY A 216 -7.01 -24.14 -36.56
N ASP A 217 -6.23 -23.19 -37.09
CA ASP A 217 -5.00 -22.69 -36.44
C ASP A 217 -5.26 -21.60 -35.38
N VAL A 218 -6.51 -21.21 -35.20
CA VAL A 218 -6.88 -20.11 -34.30
C VAL A 218 -7.32 -20.65 -32.93
N LYS A 219 -6.69 -20.15 -31.86
CA LYS A 219 -7.09 -20.41 -30.47
C LYS A 219 -8.21 -19.46 -30.05
N LEU A 220 -9.35 -20.03 -29.67
CA LEU A 220 -10.55 -19.35 -29.21
C LEU A 220 -10.78 -19.59 -27.72
N TYR A 221 -11.45 -18.64 -27.06
CA TYR A 221 -11.83 -18.68 -25.67
C TYR A 221 -13.36 -18.57 -25.53
N LYS A 222 -13.94 -19.41 -24.67
CA LYS A 222 -15.35 -19.35 -24.27
C LYS A 222 -15.49 -19.49 -22.76
N LEU A 223 -16.63 -19.11 -22.20
CA LEU A 223 -16.92 -19.34 -20.78
C LEU A 223 -17.08 -20.84 -20.47
N SER A 224 -16.73 -21.24 -19.25
CA SER A 224 -17.13 -22.55 -18.74
C SER A 224 -18.65 -22.57 -18.47
N PRO A 225 -19.30 -23.75 -18.48
CA PRO A 225 -20.75 -23.83 -18.29
C PRO A 225 -21.24 -23.21 -16.98
N ASP A 226 -20.51 -23.46 -15.88
CA ASP A 226 -20.83 -22.90 -14.57
C ASP A 226 -20.71 -21.38 -14.55
N GLU A 227 -19.67 -20.84 -15.22
CA GLU A 227 -19.43 -19.41 -15.27
C GLU A 227 -20.43 -18.69 -16.17
N TYR A 228 -20.81 -19.31 -17.30
CA TYR A 228 -21.86 -18.81 -18.18
C TYR A 228 -23.17 -18.64 -17.42
N LYS A 229 -23.60 -19.66 -16.66
CA LYS A 229 -24.84 -19.61 -15.88
C LYS A 229 -24.81 -18.50 -14.83
N LYS A 230 -23.68 -18.30 -14.14
CA LYS A 230 -23.53 -17.20 -13.17
C LYS A 230 -23.67 -15.82 -13.81
N ILE A 231 -23.07 -15.61 -14.98
CA ILE A 231 -23.18 -14.33 -15.69
C ILE A 231 -24.60 -14.12 -16.20
N GLU A 232 -25.24 -15.15 -16.75
CA GLU A 232 -26.62 -15.09 -17.24
C GLU A 232 -27.62 -14.74 -16.12
N GLU A 233 -27.52 -15.40 -14.96
CA GLU A 233 -28.35 -15.08 -13.80
C GLU A 233 -28.12 -13.63 -13.33
N SER A 234 -26.86 -13.21 -13.25
CA SER A 234 -26.52 -11.85 -12.83
C SER A 234 -26.97 -10.78 -13.82
N ASP A 235 -26.91 -11.05 -15.13
CA ASP A 235 -27.39 -10.16 -16.18
C ASP A 235 -28.91 -9.96 -16.05
N LYS A 236 -29.65 -11.07 -15.92
CA LYS A 236 -31.10 -11.05 -15.74
C LYS A 236 -31.52 -10.28 -14.49
N ASP A 237 -30.96 -10.64 -13.33
CA ASP A 237 -31.28 -9.98 -12.05
C ASP A 237 -31.00 -8.47 -12.12
N SER A 238 -29.92 -8.07 -12.79
CA SER A 238 -29.55 -6.67 -12.94
C SER A 238 -30.54 -5.86 -13.80
N LYS A 239 -31.04 -6.45 -14.89
CA LYS A 239 -32.04 -5.85 -15.78
C LYS A 239 -33.41 -5.76 -15.12
N ASP A 240 -33.78 -6.76 -14.35
CA ASP A 240 -35.06 -6.77 -13.61
C ASP A 240 -35.10 -5.64 -12.57
N LEU A 241 -34.01 -5.46 -11.81
CA LEU A 241 -33.87 -4.37 -10.82
C LEU A 241 -33.88 -2.99 -11.46
N GLU A 242 -33.19 -2.82 -12.59
CA GLU A 242 -33.18 -1.56 -13.34
C GLU A 242 -34.56 -1.23 -13.90
N THR A 243 -35.25 -2.22 -14.47
CA THR A 243 -36.59 -2.06 -15.03
C THR A 243 -37.62 -1.69 -13.96
N ASP A 244 -37.57 -2.34 -12.79
CA ASP A 244 -38.44 -2.00 -11.66
C ASP A 244 -38.20 -0.56 -11.18
N PHE A 245 -36.93 -0.14 -11.06
CA PHE A 245 -36.61 1.23 -10.67
C PHE A 245 -37.12 2.27 -11.67
N VAL A 246 -36.83 2.08 -12.96
CA VAL A 246 -37.27 3.00 -14.02
C VAL A 246 -38.80 3.10 -14.06
N LYS A 247 -39.50 1.97 -13.86
CA LYS A 247 -40.97 1.95 -13.80
C LYS A 247 -41.51 2.77 -12.63
N ARG A 248 -40.95 2.60 -11.43
CA ARG A 248 -41.35 3.37 -10.24
C ARG A 248 -41.02 4.85 -10.39
N PHE A 249 -39.85 5.17 -10.94
CA PHE A 249 -39.46 6.55 -11.25
C PHE A 249 -40.48 7.22 -12.18
N LYS A 250 -40.87 6.53 -13.26
CA LYS A 250 -41.89 7.02 -14.21
C LYS A 250 -43.24 7.25 -13.52
N GLN A 251 -43.70 6.33 -12.68
CA GLN A 251 -44.95 6.49 -11.92
C GLN A 251 -44.94 7.73 -11.02
N ILE A 252 -43.82 8.00 -10.34
CA ILE A 252 -43.68 9.21 -9.52
C ILE A 252 -43.63 10.44 -10.42
N ALA A 253 -42.84 10.42 -11.49
CA ALA A 253 -42.73 11.54 -12.43
C ALA A 253 -44.10 11.93 -13.04
N ASP A 254 -44.89 10.92 -13.42
CA ASP A 254 -46.25 11.10 -13.95
C ASP A 254 -47.19 11.73 -12.93
N LYS A 255 -47.13 11.29 -11.65
CA LYS A 255 -47.93 11.86 -10.55
C LYS A 255 -47.71 13.37 -10.37
N TYR A 256 -46.50 13.85 -10.64
CA TYR A 256 -46.11 15.25 -10.51
C TYR A 256 -46.13 16.03 -11.84
N GLY A 257 -46.62 15.44 -12.93
CA GLY A 257 -46.81 16.13 -14.21
C GLY A 257 -45.52 16.39 -15.00
N ILE A 258 -44.48 15.58 -14.80
CA ILE A 258 -43.21 15.68 -15.54
C ILE A 258 -43.41 15.12 -16.95
N LEU A 259 -43.29 15.97 -17.96
CA LEU A 259 -43.46 15.60 -19.38
C LEU A 259 -42.15 15.02 -19.97
N SER A 260 -40.99 15.49 -19.51
CA SER A 260 -39.67 15.07 -19.99
C SER A 260 -39.00 14.08 -19.05
N VAL A 261 -39.66 12.95 -18.79
CA VAL A 261 -39.24 11.98 -17.77
C VAL A 261 -37.81 11.47 -17.99
N ASP A 262 -37.41 11.19 -19.23
CA ASP A 262 -36.07 10.65 -19.53
C ASP A 262 -34.95 11.69 -19.27
N ASP A 263 -35.16 12.97 -19.58
CA ASP A 263 -34.20 14.05 -19.30
C ASP A 263 -34.06 14.30 -17.79
N VAL A 264 -35.20 14.30 -17.08
CA VAL A 264 -35.22 14.43 -15.61
C VAL A 264 -34.55 13.22 -14.96
N TYR A 265 -34.76 12.02 -15.49
CA TYR A 265 -34.11 10.79 -15.03
C TYR A 265 -32.59 10.84 -15.19
N GLN A 266 -32.08 11.30 -16.34
CA GLN A 266 -30.63 11.43 -16.55
C GLN A 266 -30.00 12.45 -15.60
N LYS A 267 -30.63 13.62 -15.43
CA LYS A 267 -30.17 14.65 -14.47
C LYS A 267 -30.23 14.16 -13.02
N PHE A 268 -31.25 13.37 -12.70
CA PHE A 268 -31.36 12.71 -11.41
C PHE A 268 -30.23 11.70 -11.20
N LEU A 269 -29.92 10.85 -12.18
CA LEU A 269 -28.82 9.90 -12.10
C LEU A 269 -27.48 10.61 -11.91
N ASP A 270 -27.22 11.69 -12.65
CA ASP A 270 -25.99 12.49 -12.50
C ASP A 270 -25.88 13.11 -11.10
N PHE A 271 -26.99 13.63 -10.58
CA PHE A 271 -27.08 14.14 -9.21
C PHE A 271 -26.85 13.03 -8.18
N TYR A 272 -27.47 11.86 -8.35
CA TYR A 272 -27.38 10.71 -7.45
C TYR A 272 -25.96 10.12 -7.41
N VAL A 273 -25.29 10.04 -8.56
CA VAL A 273 -23.91 9.55 -8.67
C VAL A 273 -22.92 10.47 -7.95
N LYS A 274 -23.10 11.80 -8.06
CA LYS A 274 -22.20 12.76 -7.38
C LYS A 274 -22.48 12.92 -5.89
N SER A 275 -23.73 12.72 -5.49
CA SER A 275 -24.16 12.91 -4.09
C SER A 275 -24.08 11.61 -3.27
N GLY A 276 -23.95 10.45 -3.92
CA GLY A 276 -24.00 9.16 -3.25
C GLY A 276 -25.38 8.85 -2.65
N SER A 277 -25.42 7.97 -1.65
CA SER A 277 -26.59 7.83 -0.76
C SER A 277 -26.80 9.05 0.16
N ARG A 278 -25.91 10.06 0.11
CA ARG A 278 -25.90 11.25 0.99
C ARG A 278 -26.72 12.42 0.45
N ILE A 279 -27.58 12.21 -0.56
CA ILE A 279 -28.52 13.23 -1.09
C ILE A 279 -29.32 13.94 0.01
N PHE A 280 -29.44 13.32 1.19
CA PHE A 280 -30.39 13.70 2.23
C PHE A 280 -29.76 14.38 3.46
N ASN A 281 -28.43 14.43 3.57
CA ASN A 281 -27.75 15.24 4.59
C ASN A 281 -27.24 16.50 3.91
N MET A 282 -28.06 17.56 3.92
CA MET A 282 -27.71 18.86 3.34
C MET A 282 -26.55 19.51 4.12
N ASP A 283 -25.32 19.15 3.75
CA ASP A 283 -24.14 20.02 3.76
C ASP A 283 -23.37 19.68 2.46
N VAL A 284 -23.85 20.30 1.37
CA VAL A 284 -23.32 20.11 0.01
C VAL A 284 -22.07 20.98 -0.14
N ASP A 285 -20.96 20.57 0.45
CA ASP A 285 -19.72 21.37 0.49
C ASP A 285 -18.94 21.36 -0.85
N ALA A 286 -19.29 20.49 -1.81
CA ALA A 286 -18.65 20.42 -3.12
C ALA A 286 -19.43 21.20 -4.20
N ASN A 287 -18.77 22.18 -4.83
CA ASN A 287 -19.35 23.10 -5.82
C ASN A 287 -20.02 22.37 -7.02
N ASP A 288 -19.46 21.22 -7.43
CA ASP A 288 -19.98 20.40 -8.53
C ASP A 288 -21.29 19.67 -8.19
N THR A 289 -21.45 19.23 -6.93
CA THR A 289 -22.66 18.56 -6.44
C THR A 289 -23.81 19.54 -6.33
N LYS A 290 -23.52 20.76 -5.88
CA LYS A 290 -24.48 21.88 -5.84
C LYS A 290 -24.98 22.23 -7.24
N THR A 291 -24.07 22.30 -8.22
CA THR A 291 -24.41 22.59 -9.62
C THR A 291 -25.33 21.51 -10.23
N CYS A 292 -25.05 20.23 -9.97
CA CYS A 292 -25.90 19.12 -10.44
C CYS A 292 -27.27 19.10 -9.75
N TYR A 293 -27.33 19.39 -8.44
CA TYR A 293 -28.59 19.54 -7.72
C TYR A 293 -29.43 20.68 -8.28
N GLU A 294 -28.83 21.85 -8.50
CA GLU A 294 -29.51 23.01 -9.07
C GLU A 294 -30.02 22.72 -10.48
N SER A 295 -29.24 22.03 -11.31
CA SER A 295 -29.66 21.58 -12.64
C SER A 295 -30.87 20.64 -12.59
N PHE A 296 -30.84 19.64 -11.70
CA PHE A 296 -31.96 18.73 -11.48
C PHE A 296 -33.21 19.48 -10.98
N LYS A 297 -33.04 20.30 -9.94
CA LYS A 297 -34.11 21.12 -9.34
C LYS A 297 -34.75 22.05 -10.37
N VAL A 298 -33.96 22.75 -11.17
CA VAL A 298 -34.47 23.64 -12.23
C VAL A 298 -35.23 22.86 -13.28
N SER A 299 -34.78 21.66 -13.67
CA SER A 299 -35.47 20.82 -14.65
C SER A 299 -36.84 20.35 -14.16
N CYS A 300 -36.94 20.06 -12.86
CA CYS A 300 -38.18 19.63 -12.22
C CYS A 300 -39.13 20.80 -11.93
N ILE A 301 -38.66 21.91 -11.37
CA ILE A 301 -39.50 23.07 -11.02
C ILE A 301 -40.14 23.71 -12.27
N LYS A 302 -39.47 23.67 -13.42
CA LYS A 302 -40.06 24.11 -14.70
C LYS A 302 -41.34 23.36 -15.08
N GLN A 303 -41.56 22.17 -14.52
CA GLN A 303 -42.67 21.28 -14.88
C GLN A 303 -43.66 21.09 -13.71
N ILE A 304 -43.18 21.10 -12.46
CA ILE A 304 -43.93 20.70 -11.25
C ILE A 304 -44.54 21.93 -10.51
N GLY A 305 -44.66 23.09 -11.16
CA GLY A 305 -45.47 24.21 -10.66
C GLY A 305 -45.04 24.90 -9.34
N GLY A 306 -43.93 24.51 -8.70
CA GLY A 306 -43.42 25.18 -7.49
C GLY A 306 -42.46 24.38 -6.61
N THR A 307 -41.90 25.03 -5.58
CA THR A 307 -40.87 24.44 -4.69
C THR A 307 -41.46 23.43 -3.71
N GLU A 308 -42.70 23.60 -3.23
CA GLU A 308 -43.33 22.66 -2.30
C GLU A 308 -43.66 21.31 -2.95
N GLN A 309 -44.18 21.34 -4.18
CA GLN A 309 -44.44 20.12 -4.95
C GLN A 309 -43.14 19.42 -5.34
N PHE A 310 -42.09 20.17 -5.66
CA PHE A 310 -40.75 19.61 -5.85
C PHE A 310 -40.22 18.91 -4.59
N ASN A 311 -40.40 19.49 -3.40
CA ASN A 311 -39.99 18.86 -2.15
C ASN A 311 -40.77 17.55 -1.87
N SER A 312 -42.05 17.50 -2.25
CA SER A 312 -42.88 16.30 -2.13
C SER A 312 -42.47 15.21 -3.13
N PHE A 313 -42.20 15.60 -4.39
CA PHE A 313 -41.62 14.74 -5.41
C PHE A 313 -40.28 14.16 -4.96
N LEU A 314 -39.41 14.99 -4.39
CA LEU A 314 -38.12 14.57 -3.86
C LEU A 314 -38.31 13.57 -2.72
N LYS A 315 -39.26 13.80 -1.81
CA LYS A 315 -39.55 12.87 -0.70
C LYS A 315 -39.98 11.48 -1.19
N GLU A 316 -40.87 11.40 -2.18
CA GLU A 316 -41.28 10.11 -2.75
C GLU A 316 -40.17 9.42 -3.54
N LEU A 317 -39.34 10.21 -4.24
CA LEU A 317 -38.11 9.70 -4.87
C LEU A 317 -37.17 9.08 -3.83
N ASN A 318 -37.05 9.67 -2.65
CA ASN A 318 -36.15 9.18 -1.61
C ASN A 318 -36.58 7.81 -1.09
N GLU A 319 -37.88 7.60 -0.92
CA GLU A 319 -38.42 6.32 -0.46
C GLU A 319 -38.07 5.17 -1.41
N ILE A 320 -38.07 5.42 -2.72
CA ILE A 320 -37.65 4.40 -3.70
C ILE A 320 -36.13 4.27 -3.81
N CYS A 321 -35.35 5.29 -3.44
CA CYS A 321 -33.89 5.27 -3.55
C CYS A 321 -33.18 4.63 -2.35
N CYS A 322 -33.63 4.89 -1.12
CA CYS A 322 -33.00 4.39 0.11
C CYS A 322 -32.92 2.85 0.16
N ASN A 323 -33.79 2.15 -0.57
CA ASN A 323 -33.88 0.69 -0.62
C ASN A 323 -33.46 0.09 -1.99
N ASN A 324 -32.94 0.89 -2.92
CA ASN A 324 -32.63 0.41 -4.26
C ASN A 324 -31.16 -0.05 -4.39
N SER A 325 -30.96 -1.36 -4.51
CA SER A 325 -29.63 -1.97 -4.67
C SER A 325 -28.95 -1.57 -5.99
N PHE A 326 -29.72 -1.32 -7.06
CA PHE A 326 -29.21 -0.91 -8.37
C PHE A 326 -28.55 0.48 -8.34
N LEU A 327 -29.24 1.50 -7.84
CA LEU A 327 -28.71 2.86 -7.75
C LEU A 327 -27.51 2.96 -6.80
N ASN A 328 -27.59 2.30 -5.64
CA ASN A 328 -26.51 2.30 -4.67
C ASN A 328 -25.24 1.67 -5.25
N ARG A 329 -25.38 0.55 -5.96
CA ARG A 329 -24.26 -0.13 -6.63
C ARG A 329 -23.63 0.76 -7.72
N ILE A 330 -24.44 1.35 -8.60
CA ILE A 330 -23.94 2.22 -9.68
C ILE A 330 -23.25 3.46 -9.12
N SER A 331 -23.85 4.10 -8.12
CA SER A 331 -23.30 5.31 -7.49
C SER A 331 -21.93 5.03 -6.88
N LEU A 332 -21.82 4.01 -6.02
CA LEU A 332 -20.56 3.63 -5.36
C LEU A 332 -19.45 3.30 -6.36
N ALA A 333 -19.78 2.56 -7.41
CA ALA A 333 -18.80 2.16 -8.40
C ALA A 333 -18.34 3.34 -9.26
N LYS A 334 -19.25 4.24 -9.64
CA LYS A 334 -18.88 5.50 -10.33
C LYS A 334 -18.07 6.44 -9.44
N SER A 335 -18.39 6.56 -8.15
CA SER A 335 -17.56 7.32 -7.20
C SER A 335 -16.16 6.74 -7.07
N PHE A 336 -16.04 5.40 -6.99
CA PHE A 336 -14.77 4.70 -6.99
C PHE A 336 -13.97 5.04 -8.26
N PHE A 337 -14.58 4.94 -9.45
CA PHE A 337 -13.91 5.24 -10.71
C PHE A 337 -13.55 6.71 -10.89
N GLY A 338 -14.39 7.62 -10.40
CA GLY A 338 -14.10 9.06 -10.41
C GLY A 338 -12.77 9.41 -9.72
N LEU A 339 -12.42 8.72 -8.64
CA LEU A 339 -11.12 8.89 -7.97
C LEU A 339 -9.94 8.52 -8.87
N TYR A 340 -10.02 7.37 -9.55
CA TYR A 340 -8.94 6.89 -10.44
C TYR A 340 -8.87 7.66 -11.75
N ASN A 341 -10.01 8.06 -12.30
CA ASN A 341 -10.07 8.88 -13.51
C ASN A 341 -9.70 10.35 -13.24
N SER A 342 -9.50 10.75 -11.98
CA SER A 342 -9.10 12.12 -11.64
C SER A 342 -7.71 12.45 -12.23
N GLN A 343 -7.60 13.64 -12.84
CA GLN A 343 -6.34 14.09 -13.44
C GLN A 343 -5.22 14.17 -12.41
N LYS A 344 -5.54 14.53 -11.15
CA LYS A 344 -4.59 14.60 -10.05
C LYS A 344 -3.97 13.22 -9.74
N TYR A 345 -4.79 12.17 -9.61
CA TYR A 345 -4.28 10.81 -9.38
C TYR A 345 -3.44 10.31 -10.56
N GLN A 346 -3.90 10.55 -11.80
CA GLN A 346 -3.18 10.13 -13.01
C GLN A 346 -1.82 10.83 -13.14
N ASN A 347 -1.75 12.13 -12.83
CA ASN A 347 -0.48 12.87 -12.77
C ASN A 347 0.43 12.30 -11.68
N TYR A 348 -0.12 12.03 -10.50
CA TYR A 348 0.64 11.47 -9.38
C TYR A 348 1.28 10.12 -9.71
N VAL A 349 0.52 9.20 -10.30
CA VAL A 349 1.02 7.88 -10.67
C VAL A 349 2.00 7.95 -11.84
N SER A 350 1.74 8.80 -12.84
CA SER A 350 2.56 8.88 -14.05
C SER A 350 3.96 9.46 -13.83
N GLN A 351 4.15 10.26 -12.79
CA GLN A 351 5.44 10.89 -12.46
C GLN A 351 6.40 9.97 -11.68
N ARG A 352 5.91 8.84 -11.14
CA ARG A 352 6.71 7.94 -10.30
C ARG A 352 7.41 6.84 -11.09
N GLN A 353 8.70 6.65 -10.80
CA GLN A 353 9.47 5.53 -11.31
C GLN A 353 9.32 4.31 -10.39
N ASN A 354 9.07 3.14 -10.98
CA ASN A 354 8.97 1.86 -10.29
C ASN A 354 10.31 1.14 -10.40
N ASN A 355 11.03 1.06 -9.29
CA ASN A 355 12.29 0.35 -9.17
C ASN A 355 12.02 -1.05 -8.62
N ILE A 356 12.38 -2.08 -9.39
CA ILE A 356 12.09 -3.47 -9.06
C ILE A 356 13.39 -4.21 -8.91
N VAL A 357 13.67 -4.64 -7.69
CA VAL A 357 14.81 -5.51 -7.36
C VAL A 357 14.44 -6.93 -7.78
N LEU A 358 15.32 -7.53 -8.59
CA LEU A 358 15.21 -8.92 -9.01
C LEU A 358 16.02 -9.80 -8.06
N ASP A 359 15.36 -10.79 -7.44
CA ASP A 359 16.07 -11.81 -6.66
C ASP A 359 16.85 -12.78 -7.57
N THR A 360 17.64 -13.67 -6.96
CA THR A 360 18.44 -14.67 -7.67
C THR A 360 17.61 -15.50 -8.65
N THR A 361 16.42 -15.95 -8.25
CA THR A 361 15.55 -16.82 -9.08
C THR A 361 15.03 -16.08 -10.30
N LEU A 362 14.59 -14.83 -10.13
CA LEU A 362 14.15 -13.97 -11.23
C LEU A 362 15.29 -13.66 -12.19
N LEU A 363 16.51 -13.42 -11.70
CA LEU A 363 17.68 -13.18 -12.54
C LEU A 363 18.02 -14.39 -13.41
N VAL A 364 17.92 -15.61 -12.88
CA VAL A 364 18.12 -16.84 -13.68
C VAL A 364 17.08 -16.94 -14.79
N HIS A 365 15.79 -16.77 -14.48
CA HIS A 365 14.74 -16.77 -15.49
C HIS A 365 14.92 -15.64 -16.52
N TYR A 366 15.37 -14.46 -16.09
CA TYR A 366 15.68 -13.35 -16.98
C TYR A 366 16.73 -13.73 -18.02
N LEU A 367 17.83 -14.35 -17.59
CA LEU A 367 18.88 -14.82 -18.49
C LEU A 367 18.35 -15.84 -19.49
N CYS A 368 17.56 -16.83 -19.02
CA CYS A 368 16.92 -17.80 -19.89
C CYS A 368 15.97 -17.13 -20.92
N CYS A 369 15.25 -16.07 -20.54
CA CYS A 369 14.36 -15.34 -21.46
C CYS A 369 15.12 -14.60 -22.57
N LYS A 370 16.41 -14.33 -22.39
CA LYS A 370 17.25 -13.61 -23.36
C LYS A 370 17.99 -14.52 -24.33
N LEU A 371 17.84 -15.83 -24.20
CA LEU A 371 18.36 -16.77 -25.17
C LEU A 371 17.59 -16.67 -26.50
N ASP A 372 18.30 -16.51 -27.61
CA ASP A 372 17.68 -16.42 -28.94
C ASP A 372 17.21 -17.80 -29.43
N LEU A 373 15.89 -17.98 -29.41
CA LEU A 373 15.19 -19.14 -29.93
C LEU A 373 14.35 -18.83 -31.17
N SER A 374 14.56 -17.67 -31.82
CA SER A 374 13.79 -17.21 -32.99
C SER A 374 13.77 -18.17 -34.18
N LYS A 375 14.71 -19.12 -34.25
CA LYS A 375 14.79 -20.16 -35.28
C LYS A 375 13.82 -21.33 -35.06
N TYR A 376 13.11 -21.38 -33.94
CA TYR A 376 12.15 -22.43 -33.60
C TYR A 376 10.77 -21.81 -33.41
N ASP A 377 9.97 -21.82 -34.47
CA ASP A 377 8.57 -21.37 -34.42
C ASP A 377 7.80 -22.16 -33.34
N ASP A 378 6.99 -21.47 -32.55
CA ASP A 378 6.15 -22.01 -31.45
C ASP A 378 6.89 -22.71 -30.28
N ALA A 379 8.22 -22.60 -30.18
CA ALA A 379 8.96 -23.16 -29.07
C ALA A 379 8.83 -22.31 -27.79
N GLU A 380 7.95 -22.71 -26.88
CA GLU A 380 7.76 -22.04 -25.59
C GLU A 380 7.96 -22.98 -24.40
N TYR A 381 8.86 -22.59 -23.50
CA TYR A 381 9.09 -23.32 -22.26
C TYR A 381 7.88 -23.17 -21.32
N GLN A 382 7.16 -24.26 -21.11
CA GLN A 382 5.88 -24.30 -20.38
C GLN A 382 6.03 -24.21 -18.85
N ASP A 383 7.18 -23.77 -18.35
CA ASP A 383 7.37 -23.54 -16.92
C ASP A 383 6.64 -22.26 -16.49
N ARG A 384 5.85 -22.38 -15.42
CA ARG A 384 4.97 -21.31 -14.97
C ARG A 384 5.75 -20.08 -14.48
N ASP A 385 6.82 -20.31 -13.74
CA ASP A 385 7.59 -19.23 -13.13
C ASP A 385 8.40 -18.50 -14.20
N PHE A 386 8.94 -19.23 -15.17
CA PHE A 386 9.53 -18.68 -16.39
C PHE A 386 8.56 -17.79 -17.16
N LEU A 387 7.36 -18.27 -17.49
CA LEU A 387 6.36 -17.48 -18.24
C LEU A 387 5.96 -16.20 -17.50
N THR A 388 5.86 -16.27 -16.17
CA THR A 388 5.54 -15.10 -15.35
C THR A 388 6.65 -14.05 -15.41
N VAL A 389 7.91 -14.46 -15.31
CA VAL A 389 9.06 -13.56 -15.40
C VAL A 389 9.21 -12.99 -16.80
N LYS A 390 9.01 -13.80 -17.85
CA LYS A 390 8.99 -13.36 -19.25
C LYS A 390 8.01 -12.19 -19.46
N SER A 391 6.78 -12.32 -18.98
CA SER A 391 5.80 -11.22 -19.09
C SER A 391 6.18 -9.98 -18.29
N LEU A 392 6.83 -10.13 -17.13
CA LEU A 392 7.33 -8.99 -16.36
C LEU A 392 8.45 -8.24 -17.10
N ILE A 393 9.30 -8.96 -17.82
CA ILE A 393 10.36 -8.39 -18.69
C ILE A 393 9.74 -7.64 -19.87
N GLU A 394 8.82 -8.27 -20.59
CA GLU A 394 8.10 -7.66 -21.72
C GLU A 394 7.41 -6.35 -21.29
N TYR A 395 6.76 -6.36 -20.12
CA TYR A 395 6.14 -5.16 -19.54
C TYR A 395 7.17 -4.06 -19.26
N LYS A 396 8.33 -4.41 -18.70
CA LYS A 396 9.43 -3.45 -18.46
C LYS A 396 9.94 -2.85 -19.76
N GLU A 397 10.04 -3.64 -20.83
CA GLU A 397 10.53 -3.17 -22.13
C GLU A 397 9.57 -2.17 -22.77
N GLN A 398 8.28 -2.46 -22.70
CA GLN A 398 7.22 -1.55 -23.18
C GLN A 398 7.09 -0.28 -22.32
N ASN A 399 7.52 -0.35 -21.05
CA ASN A 399 7.38 0.74 -20.07
C ASN A 399 8.72 1.22 -19.49
N SER A 400 9.78 1.21 -20.31
CA SER A 400 11.17 1.44 -19.88
C SER A 400 11.44 2.80 -19.21
N SER A 401 10.62 3.81 -19.50
CA SER A 401 10.70 5.13 -18.83
C SER A 401 10.15 5.11 -17.40
N LYS A 402 9.26 4.16 -17.08
CA LYS A 402 8.53 4.07 -15.80
C LYS A 402 8.98 2.89 -14.93
N VAL A 403 9.62 1.89 -15.51
CA VAL A 403 10.03 0.67 -14.83
C VAL A 403 11.51 0.45 -15.00
N LYS A 404 12.22 0.34 -13.87
CA LYS A 404 13.66 0.05 -13.84
C LYS A 404 13.90 -1.22 -13.03
N PHE A 405 14.63 -2.16 -13.61
CA PHE A 405 15.09 -3.35 -12.88
C PHE A 405 16.43 -3.05 -12.21
N LEU A 406 16.51 -3.37 -10.91
CA LEU A 406 17.72 -3.27 -10.10
C LEU A 406 18.28 -4.67 -9.90
N VAL A 407 19.57 -4.82 -10.15
CA VAL A 407 20.27 -6.11 -10.14
C VAL A 407 21.40 -6.06 -9.12
N PRO A 408 21.20 -6.62 -7.92
CA PRO A 408 22.23 -6.58 -6.89
C PRO A 408 23.40 -7.53 -7.13
N PHE A 409 24.61 -7.05 -6.81
CA PHE A 409 25.83 -7.85 -6.88
C PHE A 409 25.72 -9.19 -6.15
N ASP A 410 25.17 -9.20 -4.92
CA ASP A 410 25.12 -10.41 -4.11
C ASP A 410 24.22 -11.48 -4.75
N TYR A 411 23.08 -11.09 -5.30
CA TYR A 411 22.19 -12.00 -6.05
C TYR A 411 22.80 -12.47 -7.36
N VAL A 412 23.57 -11.65 -8.08
CA VAL A 412 24.34 -12.11 -9.25
C VAL A 412 25.42 -13.11 -8.85
N SER A 413 26.07 -12.93 -7.70
CA SER A 413 27.01 -13.93 -7.17
C SER A 413 26.31 -15.26 -6.87
N GLU A 414 25.06 -15.25 -6.41
CA GLU A 414 24.26 -16.47 -6.24
C GLU A 414 23.89 -17.11 -7.58
N VAL A 415 23.53 -16.33 -8.61
CA VAL A 415 23.26 -16.82 -9.98
C VAL A 415 24.45 -17.62 -10.51
N VAL A 416 25.68 -17.11 -10.35
CA VAL A 416 26.89 -17.84 -10.76
C VAL A 416 27.10 -19.11 -9.91
N GLY A 417 26.67 -19.08 -8.64
CA GLY A 417 26.61 -20.26 -7.78
C GLY A 417 25.65 -21.33 -8.30
N GLU A 418 24.44 -20.95 -8.73
CA GLU A 418 23.46 -21.84 -9.35
C GLU A 418 23.92 -22.39 -10.69
N LEU A 419 24.62 -21.58 -11.50
CA LEU A 419 25.24 -22.03 -12.74
C LEU A 419 26.30 -23.11 -12.46
N ARG A 420 27.15 -22.91 -11.45
CA ARG A 420 28.15 -23.91 -11.04
C ARG A 420 27.51 -25.20 -10.53
N LYS A 421 26.36 -25.14 -9.86
CA LYS A 421 25.58 -26.35 -9.50
C LYS A 421 25.05 -27.05 -10.75
N ALA A 422 24.55 -26.30 -11.73
CA ALA A 422 24.07 -26.83 -13.00
C ALA A 422 25.17 -27.58 -13.78
N PHE A 423 26.41 -27.06 -13.80
CA PHE A 423 27.57 -27.76 -14.37
C PHE A 423 27.84 -29.13 -13.73
N LYS A 424 27.61 -29.26 -12.41
CA LYS A 424 27.74 -30.57 -11.75
C LYS A 424 26.60 -31.50 -12.14
N LEU A 425 25.38 -30.95 -12.30
CA LEU A 425 24.21 -31.71 -12.73
C LEU A 425 24.34 -32.20 -14.18
N SER A 426 24.97 -31.42 -15.06
CA SER A 426 25.14 -31.81 -16.47
C SER A 426 26.00 -33.05 -16.66
N LEU A 427 26.86 -33.40 -15.70
CA LEU A 427 27.62 -34.67 -15.73
C LEU A 427 26.70 -35.90 -15.75
N PHE A 428 25.51 -35.81 -15.13
CA PHE A 428 24.53 -36.90 -15.12
C PHE A 428 23.83 -37.05 -16.47
N ASP A 429 23.61 -35.96 -17.22
CA ASP A 429 23.03 -36.00 -18.57
C ASP A 429 23.97 -36.67 -19.61
N GLU A 430 25.25 -36.85 -19.28
CA GLU A 430 26.20 -37.61 -20.10
C GLU A 430 26.25 -39.10 -19.80
N MET A 431 25.60 -39.56 -18.72
CA MET A 431 25.54 -40.96 -18.34
C MET A 431 24.41 -41.68 -19.09
N LYS A 432 24.75 -42.69 -19.90
CA LYS A 432 23.79 -43.38 -20.80
C LYS A 432 22.77 -44.28 -20.08
N ASP A 433 23.04 -44.69 -18.83
CA ASP A 433 22.30 -45.74 -18.12
C ASP A 433 21.79 -45.31 -16.73
N LEU A 434 21.14 -44.14 -16.62
CA LEU A 434 20.48 -43.74 -15.38
C LEU A 434 19.13 -44.49 -15.21
N ALA A 435 19.04 -45.35 -14.19
CA ALA A 435 17.87 -46.16 -13.89
C ALA A 435 16.66 -45.37 -13.32
N ILE A 436 16.82 -44.07 -13.05
CA ILE A 436 15.84 -43.22 -12.36
C ILE A 436 15.70 -41.90 -13.12
N SER A 437 14.46 -41.45 -13.34
CA SER A 437 14.20 -40.10 -13.85
C SER A 437 14.60 -39.06 -12.79
N PHE A 438 15.49 -38.13 -13.15
CA PHE A 438 15.97 -37.11 -12.23
C PHE A 438 15.18 -35.80 -12.42
N GLN A 439 14.46 -35.36 -11.40
CA GLN A 439 13.85 -34.03 -11.33
C GLN A 439 14.77 -33.10 -10.54
N THR A 440 15.07 -31.91 -11.08
CA THR A 440 15.97 -30.94 -10.44
C THR A 440 15.23 -29.66 -10.10
N SER A 441 15.65 -28.96 -9.05
CA SER A 441 15.21 -27.60 -8.76
C SER A 441 16.06 -26.53 -9.45
N ASN A 442 17.11 -26.91 -10.19
CA ASN A 442 18.02 -25.96 -10.80
C ASN A 442 17.47 -25.48 -12.16
N ILE A 443 17.13 -24.20 -12.23
CA ILE A 443 16.44 -23.60 -13.38
C ILE A 443 17.31 -23.64 -14.64
N PHE A 444 18.61 -23.35 -14.54
CA PHE A 444 19.52 -23.40 -15.70
C PHE A 444 19.54 -24.79 -16.32
N PHE A 445 19.67 -25.83 -15.50
CA PHE A 445 19.73 -27.20 -16.00
C PHE A 445 18.39 -27.64 -16.62
N ASN A 446 17.26 -27.33 -15.97
CA ASN A 446 15.94 -27.68 -16.50
C ASN A 446 15.65 -26.95 -17.83
N TYR A 447 16.03 -25.68 -17.94
CA TYR A 447 15.88 -24.91 -19.18
C TYR A 447 16.81 -25.43 -20.28
N TYR A 448 18.05 -25.78 -19.95
CA TYR A 448 18.98 -26.44 -20.88
C TYR A 448 18.38 -27.70 -21.49
N LEU A 449 17.74 -28.57 -20.70
CA LEU A 449 17.14 -29.81 -21.23
C LEU A 449 16.07 -29.50 -22.28
N PHE A 450 15.27 -28.45 -22.07
CA PHE A 450 14.32 -27.96 -23.07
C PHE A 450 15.01 -27.42 -24.33
N VAL A 451 16.05 -26.59 -24.20
CA VAL A 451 16.78 -26.07 -25.35
C VAL A 451 17.47 -27.20 -26.13
N LYS A 452 18.03 -28.18 -25.42
CA LYS A 452 18.69 -29.36 -26.01
C LYS A 452 17.73 -30.18 -26.87
N THR A 453 16.47 -30.36 -26.47
CA THR A 453 15.50 -31.09 -27.29
C THR A 453 15.15 -30.34 -28.58
N LEU A 454 15.02 -29.00 -28.52
CA LEU A 454 14.82 -28.17 -29.71
C LEU A 454 16.02 -28.23 -30.66
N ARG A 455 17.23 -28.11 -30.11
CA ARG A 455 18.48 -28.11 -30.89
C ARG A 455 18.75 -29.46 -31.56
N LYS A 456 18.37 -30.57 -30.92
CA LYS A 456 18.42 -31.93 -31.51
C LYS A 456 17.50 -32.10 -32.73
N GLY A 457 16.36 -31.41 -32.77
CA GLY A 457 15.36 -31.56 -33.83
C GLY A 457 15.76 -31.10 -35.23
N ASN A 458 16.91 -30.42 -35.39
CA ASN A 458 17.32 -29.80 -36.66
C ASN A 458 18.61 -30.33 -37.29
N ASN A 459 19.41 -31.17 -36.61
CA ASN A 459 20.61 -31.81 -37.18
C ASN A 459 21.04 -32.98 -36.30
N ASP A 460 20.99 -34.20 -36.83
CA ASP A 460 21.20 -35.46 -36.09
C ASP A 460 22.68 -35.72 -35.69
N ASN A 461 23.59 -34.76 -35.93
CA ASN A 461 25.04 -34.97 -35.82
C ASN A 461 25.82 -34.01 -34.88
N SER A 462 25.19 -33.04 -34.20
CA SER A 462 25.89 -32.23 -33.18
C SER A 462 25.36 -32.49 -31.76
N LYS A 463 26.26 -32.94 -30.86
CA LYS A 463 25.96 -33.12 -29.43
C LYS A 463 25.93 -31.75 -28.75
N TYR A 464 24.77 -31.08 -28.74
CA TYR A 464 24.58 -29.85 -27.96
C TYR A 464 24.77 -30.16 -26.47
N SER A 465 25.81 -29.58 -25.88
CA SER A 465 26.25 -29.79 -24.51
C SER A 465 25.78 -28.68 -23.58
N PHE A 466 25.89 -28.91 -22.27
CA PHE A 466 25.59 -27.85 -21.29
C PHE A 466 26.55 -26.67 -21.43
N SER A 467 27.82 -26.91 -21.77
CA SER A 467 28.79 -25.83 -22.00
C SER A 467 28.36 -24.93 -23.17
N ASP A 468 27.87 -25.50 -24.27
CA ASP A 468 27.37 -24.72 -25.41
C ASP A 468 26.21 -23.81 -24.99
N PHE A 469 25.28 -24.34 -24.19
CA PHE A 469 24.17 -23.57 -23.62
C PHE A 469 24.64 -22.41 -22.74
N VAL A 470 25.63 -22.65 -21.88
CA VAL A 470 26.16 -21.62 -20.98
C VAL A 470 26.91 -20.53 -21.74
N GLU A 471 27.64 -20.87 -22.79
CA GLU A 471 28.29 -19.90 -23.68
C GLU A 471 27.26 -19.08 -24.48
N GLU A 472 26.16 -19.70 -24.96
CA GLU A 472 25.06 -19.00 -25.61
C GLU A 472 24.37 -17.98 -24.67
N LEU A 473 24.31 -18.28 -23.37
CA LEU A 473 23.85 -17.34 -22.34
C LEU A 473 24.87 -16.21 -22.02
N GLY A 474 26.08 -16.26 -22.60
CA GLY A 474 27.13 -15.24 -22.46
C GLY A 474 28.11 -15.47 -21.30
N PHE A 475 28.04 -16.61 -20.61
CA PHE A 475 28.96 -16.94 -19.52
C PHE A 475 30.30 -17.48 -20.04
N ASP A 476 31.32 -17.41 -19.18
CA ASP A 476 32.63 -18.07 -19.37
C ASP A 476 32.61 -19.42 -18.68
N VAL A 477 32.84 -20.50 -19.43
CA VAL A 477 32.80 -21.88 -18.92
C VAL A 477 34.15 -22.36 -18.36
N ARG A 478 35.23 -21.60 -18.57
CA ARG A 478 36.59 -21.98 -18.15
C ARG A 478 36.73 -21.92 -16.64
N ASP A 479 37.56 -22.83 -16.11
CA ASP A 479 37.94 -22.87 -14.71
C ASP A 479 36.72 -22.91 -13.76
N CYS A 480 35.64 -23.61 -14.12
CA CYS A 480 34.34 -23.55 -13.42
C CYS A 480 34.37 -23.98 -11.93
N TYR A 481 35.44 -24.63 -11.50
CA TYR A 481 35.69 -25.01 -10.11
C TYR A 481 36.58 -24.02 -9.35
N GLU A 482 37.23 -23.08 -10.03
CA GLU A 482 38.17 -22.12 -9.47
C GLU A 482 37.48 -20.82 -9.02
N PRO A 483 38.01 -20.11 -8.00
CA PRO A 483 37.47 -18.82 -7.56
C PRO A 483 37.39 -17.75 -8.67
N ILE A 484 38.28 -17.83 -9.67
CA ILE A 484 38.31 -16.88 -10.79
C ILE A 484 37.06 -16.93 -11.67
N PHE A 485 36.36 -18.07 -11.68
CA PHE A 485 35.08 -18.25 -12.38
C PHE A 485 34.04 -17.23 -11.93
N PHE A 486 33.92 -17.00 -10.61
CA PHE A 486 32.97 -16.02 -10.06
C PHE A 486 33.30 -14.62 -10.51
N LYS A 487 34.57 -14.20 -10.38
CA LYS A 487 34.99 -12.84 -10.76
C LYS A 487 34.73 -12.55 -12.24
N ARG A 488 35.09 -13.48 -13.13
CA ARG A 488 34.88 -13.32 -14.58
C ARG A 488 33.39 -13.26 -14.94
N ASN A 489 32.60 -14.18 -14.42
CA ASN A 489 31.18 -14.27 -14.75
C ASN A 489 30.35 -13.14 -14.14
N ILE A 490 30.66 -12.67 -12.93
CA ILE A 490 30.00 -11.49 -12.36
C ILE A 490 30.28 -10.25 -13.23
N ALA A 491 31.52 -10.06 -13.69
CA ALA A 491 31.85 -8.93 -14.57
C ALA A 491 31.10 -8.99 -15.92
N ARG A 492 30.98 -10.19 -16.52
CA ARG A 492 30.17 -10.38 -17.73
C ARG A 492 28.69 -10.11 -17.48
N MET A 493 28.14 -10.58 -16.36
CA MET A 493 26.76 -10.35 -15.98
C MET A 493 26.47 -8.87 -15.75
N LYS A 494 27.39 -8.11 -15.13
CA LYS A 494 27.26 -6.66 -14.99
C LYS A 494 27.07 -6.00 -16.36
N LEU A 495 27.97 -6.28 -17.30
CA LEU A 495 27.88 -5.75 -18.67
C LEU A 495 26.58 -6.16 -19.37
N PHE A 496 26.17 -7.42 -19.23
CA PHE A 496 24.92 -7.93 -19.77
C PHE A 496 23.69 -7.18 -19.23
N PHE A 497 23.55 -7.06 -17.91
CA PHE A 497 22.41 -6.37 -17.30
C PHE A 497 22.39 -4.87 -17.64
N GLU A 498 23.55 -4.21 -17.66
CA GLU A 498 23.64 -2.80 -18.06
C GLU A 498 23.23 -2.60 -19.53
N SER A 499 23.69 -3.46 -20.45
CA SER A 499 23.33 -3.40 -21.88
C SER A 499 21.85 -3.70 -22.17
N THR A 500 21.17 -4.42 -21.28
CA THR A 500 19.71 -4.67 -21.35
C THR A 500 18.88 -3.57 -20.67
N GLY A 501 19.54 -2.48 -20.26
CA GLY A 501 18.91 -1.34 -19.59
C GLY A 501 18.41 -1.65 -18.19
N CYS A 502 19.08 -2.57 -17.47
CA CYS A 502 18.93 -2.77 -16.04
C CYS A 502 20.00 -1.96 -15.28
N GLU A 503 19.76 -1.64 -14.01
CA GLU A 503 20.73 -0.98 -13.14
C GLU A 503 21.45 -2.02 -12.29
N PHE A 504 22.76 -2.17 -12.48
CA PHE A 504 23.57 -3.01 -11.63
C PHE A 504 23.92 -2.28 -10.33
N ILE A 505 23.60 -2.88 -9.18
CA ILE A 505 23.96 -2.35 -7.86
C ILE A 505 25.24 -3.04 -7.42
N ASP A 506 26.31 -2.26 -7.32
CA ASP A 506 27.61 -2.75 -6.85
C ASP A 506 27.54 -3.28 -5.42
N LYS A 507 28.54 -4.07 -5.04
CA LYS A 507 28.60 -4.70 -3.73
C LYS A 507 28.48 -3.65 -2.62
N ILE A 508 27.45 -3.78 -1.79
CA ILE A 508 27.22 -2.90 -0.65
C ILE A 508 28.35 -3.13 0.35
N SER A 509 29.16 -2.11 0.55
CA SER A 509 30.35 -2.15 1.43
C SER A 509 30.15 -1.41 2.76
N ASP A 510 29.02 -0.71 2.90
CA ASP A 510 28.62 -0.03 4.12
C ASP A 510 28.65 -1.00 5.31
N ARG A 511 29.37 -0.62 6.37
CA ARG A 511 29.29 -1.31 7.66
C ARG A 511 28.04 -0.80 8.37
N TYR A 512 27.17 -1.73 8.76
CA TYR A 512 26.00 -1.42 9.56
C TYR A 512 26.27 -1.89 10.98
N ASP A 513 26.22 -0.99 11.95
CA ASP A 513 26.53 -1.31 13.37
C ASP A 513 25.57 -2.35 13.96
N ASP A 514 24.39 -2.49 13.37
CA ASP A 514 23.36 -3.47 13.77
C ASP A 514 23.32 -4.71 12.85
N PHE A 515 24.33 -4.90 11.98
CA PHE A 515 24.37 -6.05 11.06
C PHE A 515 24.38 -7.38 11.79
N GLU A 516 25.28 -7.59 12.76
CA GLU A 516 25.38 -8.88 13.47
C GLU A 516 24.12 -9.19 14.31
N PRO A 517 23.53 -8.24 15.08
CA PRO A 517 22.26 -8.47 15.75
C PRO A 517 21.12 -8.88 14.80
N LEU A 518 20.97 -8.15 13.67
CA LEU A 518 19.94 -8.43 12.67
C LEU A 518 20.16 -9.77 11.99
N GLU A 519 21.41 -10.12 11.67
CA GLU A 519 21.78 -11.40 11.07
C GLU A 519 21.43 -12.56 12.01
N ARG A 520 21.79 -12.46 13.30
CA ARG A 520 21.45 -13.50 14.30
C ARG A 520 19.94 -13.64 14.45
N ASN A 521 19.22 -12.54 14.54
CA ASN A 521 17.76 -12.54 14.65
C ASN A 521 17.11 -13.23 13.44
N TYR A 522 17.54 -12.87 12.24
CA TYR A 522 17.01 -13.47 11.02
C TYR A 522 17.37 -14.96 10.89
N ALA A 523 18.60 -15.34 11.23
CA ALA A 523 19.02 -16.74 11.24
C ALA A 523 18.22 -17.59 12.23
N SER A 524 17.94 -17.07 13.43
CA SER A 524 17.07 -17.72 14.42
C SER A 524 15.65 -17.91 13.88
N PHE A 525 15.05 -16.88 13.27
CA PHE A 525 13.73 -17.01 12.65
C PHE A 525 13.70 -18.07 11.55
N LEU A 526 14.69 -18.09 10.67
CA LEU A 526 14.79 -19.10 9.59
C LEU A 526 14.88 -20.52 10.17
N PHE A 527 15.61 -20.70 11.27
CA PHE A 527 15.73 -21.98 11.96
C PHE A 527 14.39 -22.42 12.58
N GLU A 528 13.70 -21.53 13.29
CA GLU A 528 12.42 -21.80 13.96
C GLU A 528 11.31 -22.18 12.97
N GLU A 529 11.18 -21.42 11.88
CA GLU A 529 10.18 -21.64 10.84
C GLU A 529 10.54 -22.79 9.88
N ARG A 530 11.62 -23.53 10.17
CA ARG A 530 12.07 -24.67 9.39
C ARG A 530 12.42 -24.32 7.94
N TYR A 531 12.91 -23.12 7.67
CA TYR A 531 13.58 -22.77 6.40
C TYR A 531 14.98 -23.42 6.33
N TYR A 532 15.05 -24.72 6.61
CA TYR A 532 16.29 -25.50 6.56
C TYR A 532 16.84 -25.47 5.12
N GLY A 533 17.89 -24.68 4.88
CA GLY A 533 18.56 -24.66 3.57
C GLY A 533 19.23 -23.35 3.16
N LYS A 534 18.94 -22.21 3.80
CA LYS A 534 19.67 -20.96 3.48
C LYS A 534 21.10 -21.00 4.00
N THR A 535 22.05 -20.75 3.10
CA THR A 535 23.47 -20.67 3.47
C THR A 535 23.77 -19.35 4.19
N PRO A 536 24.80 -19.28 5.05
CA PRO A 536 25.19 -18.03 5.70
C PRO A 536 25.40 -16.87 4.72
N LYS A 537 25.98 -17.15 3.55
CA LYS A 537 26.17 -16.13 2.49
C LYS A 537 24.85 -15.59 1.92
N ALA A 538 23.82 -16.43 1.81
CA ALA A 538 22.50 -16.02 1.33
C ALA A 538 21.77 -15.18 2.39
N ILE A 539 21.92 -15.54 3.67
CA ILE A 539 21.41 -14.74 4.81
C ILE A 539 22.07 -13.35 4.80
N GLU A 540 23.40 -13.31 4.67
CA GLU A 540 24.18 -12.08 4.59
C GLU A 540 23.78 -11.21 3.39
N ALA A 541 23.57 -11.83 2.22
CA ALA A 541 23.10 -11.17 1.01
C ALA A 541 21.72 -10.54 1.21
N ASP A 542 20.75 -11.33 1.68
CA ASP A 542 19.38 -10.85 1.93
C ASP A 542 19.36 -9.69 2.92
N LEU A 543 20.14 -9.79 4.01
CA LEU A 543 20.23 -8.72 5.01
C LEU A 543 20.81 -7.43 4.43
N ARG A 544 21.92 -7.51 3.66
CA ARG A 544 22.50 -6.34 2.98
C ARG A 544 21.49 -5.67 2.06
N GLN A 545 20.78 -6.45 1.25
CA GLN A 545 19.78 -5.92 0.33
C GLN A 545 18.61 -5.29 1.08
N ALA A 546 18.11 -5.93 2.15
CA ALA A 546 17.02 -5.40 2.95
C ALA A 546 17.37 -4.03 3.56
N ILE A 547 18.55 -3.90 4.16
CA ILE A 547 19.02 -2.63 4.72
C ILE A 547 19.16 -1.55 3.63
N TYR A 548 19.81 -1.90 2.53
CA TYR A 548 20.07 -0.95 1.44
C TYR A 548 18.79 -0.42 0.79
N PHE A 549 17.81 -1.30 0.50
CA PHE A 549 16.55 -0.88 -0.10
C PHE A 549 15.60 -0.20 0.88
N ALA A 550 15.67 -0.53 2.18
CA ALA A 550 14.96 0.22 3.20
C ALA A 550 15.48 1.67 3.24
N LYS A 551 16.81 1.86 3.28
CA LYS A 551 17.47 3.17 3.21
C LYS A 551 17.08 3.95 1.95
N LEU A 552 17.18 3.34 0.77
CA LEU A 552 16.82 4.00 -0.49
C LEU A 552 15.34 4.38 -0.56
N SER A 553 14.43 3.49 -0.13
CA SER A 553 13.00 3.77 -0.13
C SER A 553 12.65 4.93 0.79
N ASN A 554 13.32 5.00 1.95
CA ASN A 554 13.14 6.07 2.93
C ASN A 554 13.65 7.43 2.43
N GLN A 555 14.71 7.44 1.62
CA GLN A 555 15.32 8.67 1.08
C GLN A 555 14.63 9.22 -0.18
N ASN A 556 14.02 8.37 -1.00
CA ASN A 556 13.48 8.77 -2.31
C ASN A 556 11.95 8.77 -2.33
N GLU A 557 11.31 9.94 -2.34
CA GLU A 557 9.84 10.02 -2.34
C GLU A 557 9.21 9.74 -3.71
N ASP A 558 9.89 10.11 -4.80
CA ASP A 558 9.37 10.02 -6.17
C ASP A 558 9.60 8.64 -6.82
N LYS A 559 10.26 7.74 -6.10
CA LYS A 559 10.53 6.37 -6.53
C LYS A 559 9.82 5.39 -5.61
N ASP A 560 9.19 4.41 -6.23
CA ASP A 560 8.62 3.26 -5.54
C ASP A 560 9.58 2.08 -5.68
N TYR A 561 9.95 1.48 -4.55
CA TYR A 561 10.85 0.33 -4.52
C TYR A 561 10.07 -0.94 -4.24
N TYR A 562 10.29 -1.94 -5.10
CA TYR A 562 9.69 -3.26 -5.00
C TYR A 562 10.80 -4.31 -4.97
N LEU A 563 10.68 -5.30 -4.09
CA LEU A 563 11.45 -6.53 -4.17
C LEU A 563 10.54 -7.62 -4.73
N SER A 564 10.90 -8.13 -5.90
CA SER A 564 10.14 -9.20 -6.54
C SER A 564 10.76 -10.54 -6.18
N SER A 565 10.04 -11.35 -5.38
CA SER A 565 10.53 -12.64 -4.90
C SER A 565 9.40 -13.60 -4.54
N TRP A 566 9.67 -14.90 -4.65
CA TRP A 566 8.82 -15.95 -4.09
C TRP A 566 9.10 -16.26 -2.62
N ASP A 567 10.21 -15.77 -2.08
CA ASP A 567 10.65 -16.06 -0.72
C ASP A 567 9.87 -15.26 0.32
N THR A 568 9.08 -15.97 1.12
CA THR A 568 8.24 -15.39 2.17
C THR A 568 9.01 -14.98 3.42
N SER A 569 10.26 -15.42 3.59
CA SER A 569 11.09 -15.04 4.74
C SER A 569 11.56 -13.59 4.67
N LEU A 570 11.63 -13.00 3.47
CA LEU A 570 12.06 -11.62 3.24
C LEU A 570 11.11 -10.59 3.87
N TYR A 571 9.84 -10.94 4.07
CA TYR A 571 8.88 -10.08 4.80
C TYR A 571 9.28 -9.90 6.26
N TYR A 572 9.71 -10.97 6.93
CA TYR A 572 10.18 -10.88 8.31
C TYR A 572 11.42 -10.00 8.39
N LEU A 573 12.39 -10.27 7.51
CA LEU A 573 13.64 -9.53 7.44
C LEU A 573 13.43 -8.02 7.25
N ARG A 574 12.60 -7.64 6.28
CA ARG A 574 12.25 -6.23 6.05
C ARG A 574 11.64 -5.59 7.30
N ASN A 575 10.74 -6.29 8.00
CA ASN A 575 10.05 -5.75 9.16
C ASN A 575 11.01 -5.52 10.33
N ILE A 576 11.94 -6.45 10.60
CA ILE A 576 12.95 -6.24 11.65
C ILE A 576 13.92 -5.11 11.29
N VAL A 577 14.34 -5.03 10.01
CA VAL A 577 15.22 -3.96 9.52
C VAL A 577 14.58 -2.59 9.68
N ASN A 578 13.32 -2.43 9.25
CA ASN A 578 12.63 -1.15 9.38
C ASN A 578 12.41 -0.74 10.83
N LYS A 579 12.09 -1.72 11.69
CA LYS A 579 11.86 -1.48 13.11
C LYS A 579 13.15 -1.05 13.80
N ASP A 580 14.23 -1.81 13.63
CA ASP A 580 15.47 -1.62 14.37
C ASP A 580 16.28 -0.43 13.83
N LEU A 581 16.13 -0.10 12.53
CA LEU A 581 16.76 1.08 11.90
C LEU A 581 15.82 2.30 11.82
N TYR A 582 14.65 2.24 12.44
CA TYR A 582 13.68 3.34 12.52
C TYR A 582 13.25 3.94 11.16
N TYR A 583 13.15 3.12 10.12
CA TYR A 583 12.68 3.57 8.80
C TYR A 583 11.15 3.67 8.75
N VAL A 584 10.66 4.85 8.35
CA VAL A 584 9.22 5.16 8.30
C VAL A 584 8.60 4.76 6.96
N LYS A 585 9.39 4.78 5.87
CA LYS A 585 8.97 4.32 4.54
C LYS A 585 9.82 3.13 4.14
N SER A 586 9.16 2.05 3.73
CA SER A 586 9.79 0.80 3.29
C SER A 586 9.57 0.53 1.81
N TYR A 587 10.33 -0.42 1.26
CA TYR A 587 10.02 -1.07 -0.01
C TYR A 587 8.93 -2.13 0.17
N SER A 588 8.16 -2.42 -0.89
CA SER A 588 7.13 -3.47 -0.89
C SER A 588 7.71 -4.77 -1.46
N ILE A 589 7.27 -5.92 -0.94
CA ILE A 589 7.67 -7.23 -1.47
C ILE A 589 6.45 -7.85 -2.16
N HIS A 590 6.62 -8.33 -3.38
CA HIS A 590 5.55 -8.99 -4.13
C HIS A 590 6.09 -10.17 -4.92
N ARG A 591 5.24 -11.16 -5.17
CA ARG A 591 5.55 -12.20 -6.16
C ARG A 591 5.51 -11.62 -7.58
N PRO A 592 6.25 -12.17 -8.55
CA PRO A 592 6.33 -11.61 -9.90
C PRO A 592 4.97 -11.39 -10.57
N ALA A 593 4.06 -12.37 -10.46
CA ALA A 593 2.71 -12.25 -11.02
C ALA A 593 1.87 -11.16 -10.33
N ALA A 594 1.96 -11.05 -9.01
CA ALA A 594 1.23 -10.04 -8.23
C ALA A 594 1.75 -8.63 -8.54
N LEU A 595 3.08 -8.50 -8.63
CA LEU A 595 3.74 -7.25 -9.00
C LEU A 595 3.35 -6.81 -10.41
N LEU A 596 3.39 -7.71 -11.39
CA LEU A 596 2.99 -7.41 -12.77
C LEU A 596 1.55 -6.88 -12.82
N ASN A 597 0.60 -7.59 -12.20
CA ASN A 597 -0.80 -7.17 -12.14
C ASN A 597 -0.94 -5.78 -11.50
N ARG A 598 -0.21 -5.54 -10.40
CA ARG A 598 -0.24 -4.26 -9.69
C ARG A 598 0.30 -3.11 -10.53
N LEU A 599 1.39 -3.32 -11.28
CA LEU A 599 1.97 -2.32 -12.17
C LEU A 599 1.01 -1.98 -13.32
N MET A 600 0.40 -3.00 -13.94
CA MET A 600 -0.61 -2.80 -14.99
C MET A 600 -1.82 -2.00 -14.50
N LEU A 601 -2.26 -2.26 -13.27
CA LEU A 601 -3.42 -1.60 -12.67
C LEU A 601 -3.09 -0.26 -11.97
N LYS A 602 -1.83 0.17 -12.00
CA LYS A 602 -1.43 1.45 -11.40
C LYS A 602 -1.99 2.61 -12.23
N SER A 603 -1.87 2.53 -13.55
CA SER A 603 -2.43 3.46 -14.54
C SER A 603 -3.81 3.04 -15.05
N PHE A 604 -4.58 2.33 -14.21
CA PHE A 604 -5.94 1.92 -14.55
C PHE A 604 -6.79 3.17 -14.84
N LYS A 605 -7.19 3.32 -16.09
CA LYS A 605 -8.16 4.32 -16.55
C LYS A 605 -9.39 3.54 -17.00
N LEU A 606 -10.58 4.10 -16.87
CA LEU A 606 -11.80 3.45 -17.34
C LEU A 606 -12.60 4.37 -18.24
N ASN A 607 -13.21 3.79 -19.27
CA ASN A 607 -14.25 4.46 -20.01
C ASN A 607 -15.58 4.27 -19.27
N ASP A 608 -16.09 5.35 -18.66
CA ASP A 608 -17.32 5.34 -17.86
C ASP A 608 -18.56 4.82 -18.64
N LYS A 609 -18.51 4.83 -19.97
CA LYS A 609 -19.58 4.30 -20.84
C LYS A 609 -19.58 2.78 -20.97
N CYS A 610 -18.47 2.12 -20.66
CA CYS A 610 -18.27 0.70 -20.91
C CYS A 610 -18.57 -0.17 -19.68
N PHE A 611 -18.63 0.45 -18.49
CA PHE A 611 -19.05 -0.21 -17.26
C PHE A 611 -20.56 -0.13 -17.10
N THR A 612 -21.24 -1.14 -17.61
CA THR A 612 -22.69 -1.25 -17.56
C THR A 612 -23.15 -1.91 -16.26
N ASN A 613 -24.43 -1.76 -15.91
CA ASN A 613 -25.02 -2.28 -14.68
C ASN A 613 -24.82 -3.80 -14.52
N GLU A 614 -24.86 -4.55 -15.61
CA GLU A 614 -24.66 -5.99 -15.68
C GLU A 614 -23.25 -6.38 -15.22
N ILE A 615 -22.23 -5.64 -15.66
CA ILE A 615 -20.83 -5.87 -15.27
C ILE A 615 -20.67 -5.61 -13.77
N PHE A 616 -21.28 -4.54 -13.26
CA PHE A 616 -21.28 -4.24 -11.83
C PHE A 616 -21.98 -5.31 -11.01
N ALA A 617 -23.16 -5.75 -11.44
CA ALA A 617 -23.93 -6.78 -10.77
C ALA A 617 -23.13 -8.08 -10.63
N TYR A 618 -22.50 -8.49 -11.73
CA TYR A 618 -21.71 -9.70 -11.76
C TYR A 618 -20.44 -9.57 -10.91
N ALA A 619 -19.75 -8.43 -11.01
CA ALA A 619 -18.55 -8.18 -10.22
C ALA A 619 -18.87 -8.13 -8.73
N ASP A 620 -20.01 -7.55 -8.36
CA ASP A 620 -20.49 -7.52 -6.98
C ASP A 620 -20.87 -8.91 -6.46
N ARG A 621 -21.63 -9.69 -7.24
CA ARG A 621 -22.01 -11.06 -6.89
C ARG A 621 -20.81 -12.00 -6.76
N THR A 622 -19.75 -11.76 -7.51
CA THR A 622 -18.57 -12.65 -7.57
C THR A 622 -17.45 -12.23 -6.62
N TYR A 623 -17.29 -10.93 -6.37
CA TYR A 623 -16.16 -10.38 -5.61
C TYR A 623 -16.56 -9.41 -4.48
N GLU A 624 -17.85 -9.26 -4.20
CA GLU A 624 -18.37 -8.41 -3.10
C GLU A 624 -17.87 -6.96 -3.20
N ILE A 625 -17.82 -6.44 -4.43
CA ILE A 625 -17.19 -5.15 -4.72
C ILE A 625 -17.89 -4.00 -4.01
N THR A 626 -19.22 -3.99 -3.92
CA THR A 626 -19.97 -2.92 -3.26
C THR A 626 -19.57 -2.79 -1.80
N ASP A 627 -19.44 -3.91 -1.08
CA ASP A 627 -19.06 -3.91 0.33
C ASP A 627 -17.60 -3.54 0.53
N LYS A 628 -16.71 -3.96 -0.38
CA LYS A 628 -15.30 -3.57 -0.37
C LYS A 628 -15.11 -2.09 -0.70
N ILE A 629 -15.87 -1.54 -1.65
CA ILE A 629 -15.89 -0.12 -1.96
C ILE A 629 -16.43 0.66 -0.76
N LYS A 630 -17.55 0.24 -0.16
CA LYS A 630 -18.08 0.86 1.06
C LYS A 630 -17.07 0.80 2.19
N SER A 631 -16.45 -0.35 2.46
CA SER A 631 -15.40 -0.43 3.49
C SER A 631 -14.26 0.53 3.18
N MET A 632 -13.80 0.59 1.93
CA MET A 632 -12.78 1.55 1.53
C MET A 632 -13.24 3.00 1.76
N PHE A 633 -14.46 3.36 1.37
CA PHE A 633 -14.96 4.73 1.48
C PHE A 633 -15.36 5.13 2.88
N ASP A 634 -16.08 4.29 3.61
CA ASP A 634 -16.65 4.60 4.92
C ASP A 634 -15.68 4.26 6.06
N ASN A 635 -14.77 3.30 5.87
CA ASN A 635 -13.81 2.90 6.90
C ASN A 635 -12.38 3.38 6.64
N VAL A 636 -12.03 3.85 5.43
CA VAL A 636 -10.65 4.29 5.10
C VAL A 636 -10.57 5.64 4.41
N ILE A 637 -11.55 6.05 3.60
CA ILE A 637 -11.46 7.34 2.90
C ILE A 637 -12.20 8.47 3.63
N THR A 638 -13.42 8.24 4.07
CA THR A 638 -14.26 9.26 4.71
C THR A 638 -13.68 9.64 6.09
N PRO A 639 -13.47 8.70 7.04
CA PRO A 639 -12.96 9.06 8.37
C PRO A 639 -11.60 9.77 8.32
N TYR A 640 -10.83 9.52 7.25
CA TYR A 640 -9.46 9.97 7.10
C TYR A 640 -9.27 11.15 6.14
N PHE A 641 -10.17 11.40 5.20
CA PHE A 641 -9.99 12.47 4.22
C PHE A 641 -11.15 13.47 4.19
N SER A 642 -12.31 13.19 4.81
CA SER A 642 -13.35 14.23 5.02
C SER A 642 -13.16 15.05 6.30
N ALA A 643 -12.33 14.59 7.23
CA ALA A 643 -11.87 15.38 8.37
C ALA A 643 -10.84 16.46 7.99
N ALA A 644 -10.40 16.51 6.72
CA ALA A 644 -9.48 17.54 6.24
C ALA A 644 -10.09 18.96 6.20
N GLY A 645 -11.42 19.06 6.32
CA GLY A 645 -12.13 20.34 6.50
C GLY A 645 -12.24 20.81 7.95
N SER A 646 -11.97 19.95 8.94
CA SER A 646 -12.07 20.28 10.38
C SER A 646 -10.73 20.07 11.11
N ASN A 647 -10.55 20.79 12.21
CA ASN A 647 -9.25 21.15 12.81
C ASN A 647 -8.35 20.02 13.37
N ASN A 648 -8.58 18.74 13.08
CA ASN A 648 -7.77 17.64 13.64
C ASN A 648 -7.14 16.70 12.62
N SER A 649 -6.35 17.32 11.77
CA SER A 649 -5.51 16.76 10.72
C SER A 649 -4.46 15.72 11.21
N THR A 650 -4.19 15.65 12.53
CA THR A 650 -3.10 14.87 13.14
C THR A 650 -3.50 13.42 13.47
N LEU A 651 -4.68 13.20 14.05
CA LEU A 651 -5.24 11.86 14.33
C LEU A 651 -5.28 11.02 13.05
N VAL A 652 -5.90 11.60 12.03
CA VAL A 652 -6.01 11.08 10.68
C VAL A 652 -4.66 10.66 10.09
N LYS A 653 -3.65 11.54 10.13
CA LYS A 653 -2.31 11.26 9.61
C LYS A 653 -1.66 10.08 10.32
N ASN A 654 -1.76 10.03 11.63
CA ASN A 654 -1.15 8.99 12.44
C ASN A 654 -1.83 7.65 12.25
N VAL A 655 -3.15 7.62 12.15
CA VAL A 655 -3.88 6.38 11.91
C VAL A 655 -3.71 5.88 10.47
N ILE A 656 -3.66 6.75 9.46
CA ILE A 656 -3.24 6.39 8.08
C ILE A 656 -1.81 5.84 8.10
N LYS A 657 -0.90 6.46 8.86
CA LYS A 657 0.49 6.00 8.98
C LYS A 657 0.54 4.58 9.56
N ILE A 658 -0.20 4.33 10.65
CA ILE A 658 -0.29 3.00 11.27
C ILE A 658 -0.91 1.99 10.29
N GLN A 659 -1.91 2.39 9.50
CA GLN A 659 -2.51 1.54 8.48
C GLN A 659 -1.55 1.27 7.32
N LYS A 660 -0.81 2.27 6.85
CA LYS A 660 0.22 2.13 5.81
C LYS A 660 1.33 1.21 6.29
N GLU A 661 1.81 1.38 7.51
CA GLU A 661 2.75 0.47 8.16
C GLU A 661 2.19 -0.96 8.23
N TYR A 662 0.92 -1.16 8.56
CA TYR A 662 0.29 -2.49 8.54
C TYR A 662 0.13 -3.08 7.12
N ILE A 663 -0.27 -2.26 6.14
CA ILE A 663 -0.42 -2.68 4.73
C ILE A 663 0.94 -3.07 4.16
N ASP A 664 1.95 -2.24 4.42
CA ASP A 664 3.33 -2.52 4.05
C ASP A 664 3.79 -3.82 4.75
N ASP A 665 3.44 -4.05 6.02
CA ASP A 665 3.73 -5.27 6.81
C ASP A 665 2.93 -6.53 6.40
N SER A 666 1.86 -6.40 5.62
CA SER A 666 0.96 -7.53 5.34
C SER A 666 1.62 -8.60 4.46
N LYS A 667 1.77 -9.82 5.01
CA LYS A 667 2.34 -10.97 4.29
C LYS A 667 1.40 -11.44 3.17
N GLU A 668 1.78 -11.24 1.90
CA GLU A 668 1.20 -12.01 0.79
C GLU A 668 1.62 -13.48 0.93
N GLY A 669 0.77 -14.34 1.52
CA GLY A 669 1.04 -15.78 1.48
C GLY A 669 0.55 -16.65 2.64
N ALA A 670 -0.32 -16.20 3.54
CA ALA A 670 -0.99 -17.15 4.43
C ALA A 670 -1.94 -18.04 3.59
N ARG A 671 -1.71 -19.36 3.63
CA ARG A 671 -2.52 -20.44 3.02
C ARG A 671 -3.98 -20.53 3.55
N SER A 672 -4.63 -19.44 3.91
CA SER A 672 -6.05 -19.45 4.27
C SER A 672 -6.87 -18.76 3.19
N SER A 673 -7.77 -19.52 2.58
CA SER A 673 -8.91 -19.10 1.75
C SER A 673 -9.94 -18.22 2.49
N ARG A 674 -9.53 -17.52 3.54
CA ARG A 674 -10.31 -16.47 4.20
C ARG A 674 -9.45 -15.22 4.23
N GLU A 675 -9.91 -14.23 3.48
CA GLU A 675 -9.37 -12.88 3.42
C GLU A 675 -9.18 -12.33 4.85
N LYS A 676 -7.99 -11.82 5.15
CA LYS A 676 -7.81 -11.05 6.39
C LYS A 676 -8.33 -9.63 6.11
N VAL A 677 -9.53 -9.32 6.61
CA VAL A 677 -10.03 -7.94 6.78
C VAL A 677 -8.91 -7.11 7.41
N LEU A 678 -8.64 -5.89 6.92
CA LEU A 678 -7.60 -5.06 7.53
C LEU A 678 -7.98 -4.83 9.00
N PRO A 679 -7.03 -4.86 9.95
CA PRO A 679 -7.29 -4.63 11.37
C PRO A 679 -8.10 -3.38 11.62
N ILE A 680 -7.79 -2.32 10.88
CA ILE A 680 -8.49 -1.06 11.00
C ILE A 680 -9.93 -1.15 10.53
N GLU A 681 -10.19 -1.90 9.45
CA GLU A 681 -11.56 -2.14 8.97
C GLU A 681 -12.34 -2.95 10.01
N ASP A 682 -11.76 -4.01 10.59
CA ASP A 682 -12.41 -4.81 11.64
C ASP A 682 -12.62 -4.03 12.95
N ILE A 683 -11.70 -3.13 13.30
CA ILE A 683 -11.82 -2.23 14.46
C ILE A 683 -12.96 -1.23 14.26
N PHE A 684 -13.00 -0.54 13.11
CA PHE A 684 -13.99 0.50 12.86
C PHE A 684 -15.39 -0.07 12.58
N VAL A 685 -15.50 -1.23 11.94
CA VAL A 685 -16.79 -1.94 11.81
C VAL A 685 -17.37 -2.22 13.20
N LYS A 686 -16.56 -2.75 14.12
CA LYS A 686 -17.01 -2.99 15.51
C LYS A 686 -17.37 -1.71 16.24
N ILE A 687 -16.61 -0.63 16.06
CA ILE A 687 -16.96 0.69 16.63
C ILE A 687 -18.31 1.15 16.09
N ILE A 688 -18.52 1.10 14.78
CA ILE A 688 -19.75 1.54 14.10
C ILE A 688 -20.95 0.72 14.58
N ASP A 689 -20.81 -0.60 14.70
CA ASP A 689 -21.87 -1.47 15.20
C ASP A 689 -22.20 -1.13 16.66
N LYS A 690 -21.18 -0.90 17.49
CA LYS A 690 -21.34 -0.53 18.91
C LYS A 690 -22.00 0.83 19.11
N ILE A 691 -21.62 1.85 18.34
CA ILE A 691 -22.23 3.19 18.48
C ILE A 691 -23.69 3.19 18.04
N LYS A 692 -24.07 2.36 17.05
CA LYS A 692 -25.47 2.19 16.63
C LYS A 692 -26.32 1.55 17.71
N GLU A 693 -25.77 0.62 18.49
CA GLU A 693 -26.44 0.05 19.68
C GLU A 693 -26.79 1.13 20.73
N HIS A 694 -26.04 2.23 20.73
CA HIS A 694 -26.17 3.34 21.70
C HIS A 694 -26.81 4.61 21.08
N ALA A 695 -27.51 4.46 19.95
CA ALA A 695 -28.16 5.55 19.19
C ALA A 695 -27.24 6.72 18.80
N CYS A 696 -25.93 6.51 18.81
CA CYS A 696 -24.93 7.49 18.38
C CYS A 696 -24.74 7.38 16.85
N THR A 697 -24.54 8.52 16.20
CA THR A 697 -24.37 8.59 14.75
C THR A 697 -22.90 8.60 14.34
N THR A 698 -22.63 8.31 13.06
CA THR A 698 -21.29 8.47 12.48
C THR A 698 -20.82 9.93 12.47
N LYS A 699 -21.74 10.89 12.55
CA LYS A 699 -21.45 12.33 12.69
C LYS A 699 -20.95 12.67 14.10
N ASP A 700 -21.54 12.05 15.12
CA ASP A 700 -21.09 12.21 16.51
C ASP A 700 -19.67 11.66 16.68
N LEU A 701 -19.42 10.49 16.09
CA LEU A 701 -18.07 9.92 16.03
C LEU A 701 -17.12 10.84 15.25
N SER A 702 -17.53 11.42 14.12
CA SER A 702 -16.65 12.32 13.37
C SER A 702 -16.34 13.61 14.12
N MET A 703 -17.30 14.16 14.88
CA MET A 703 -17.08 15.31 15.75
C MET A 703 -16.13 14.99 16.91
N TYR A 704 -16.30 13.84 17.55
CA TYR A 704 -15.42 13.37 18.62
C TYR A 704 -13.98 13.15 18.15
N LEU A 705 -13.79 12.54 16.99
CA LEU A 705 -12.48 12.34 16.37
C LEU A 705 -11.86 13.67 15.86
N ALA A 706 -12.69 14.66 15.54
CA ALA A 706 -12.24 15.98 15.12
C ALA A 706 -11.85 16.90 16.29
N ASP A 707 -12.11 16.50 17.54
CA ASP A 707 -11.66 17.23 18.72
C ASP A 707 -10.22 16.86 19.07
N LYS A 708 -9.37 17.87 19.29
CA LYS A 708 -7.94 17.69 19.57
C LYS A 708 -7.69 16.99 20.89
N ASP A 709 -8.55 17.20 21.88
CA ASP A 709 -8.36 16.68 23.23
C ASP A 709 -8.50 15.15 23.29
N ASN A 710 -9.23 14.58 22.32
CA ASN A 710 -9.45 13.13 22.22
C ASN A 710 -8.37 12.39 21.41
N THR A 711 -7.45 13.13 20.76
CA THR A 711 -6.50 12.58 19.78
C THR A 711 -5.60 11.51 20.35
N ASP A 712 -4.94 11.80 21.46
CA ASP A 712 -3.91 10.91 22.03
C ASP A 712 -4.54 9.63 22.57
N PHE A 713 -5.71 9.74 23.20
CA PHE A 713 -6.47 8.60 23.71
C PHE A 713 -6.92 7.66 22.58
N VAL A 714 -7.49 8.21 21.50
CA VAL A 714 -7.93 7.42 20.35
C VAL A 714 -6.74 6.76 19.64
N LEU A 715 -5.62 7.48 19.50
CA LEU A 715 -4.40 6.94 18.90
C LEU A 715 -3.84 5.78 19.71
N ASP A 716 -3.80 5.88 21.03
CA ASP A 716 -3.32 4.81 21.90
C ASP A 716 -4.19 3.55 21.76
N LEU A 717 -5.52 3.70 21.78
CA LEU A 717 -6.45 2.58 21.60
C LEU A 717 -6.28 1.90 20.24
N ILE A 718 -6.25 2.67 19.15
CA ILE A 718 -6.10 2.12 17.80
C ILE A 718 -4.72 1.46 17.65
N SER A 719 -3.66 2.07 18.20
CA SER A 719 -2.31 1.51 18.16
C SER A 719 -2.21 0.18 18.92
N LYS A 720 -2.81 0.10 20.12
CA LYS A 720 -2.92 -1.14 20.92
C LYS A 720 -3.69 -2.21 20.17
N ALA A 721 -4.81 -1.85 19.57
CA ALA A 721 -5.62 -2.77 18.77
C ALA A 721 -4.79 -3.31 17.60
N ILE A 722 -4.20 -2.46 16.77
CA ILE A 722 -3.43 -2.88 15.59
C ILE A 722 -2.20 -3.72 15.99
N LYS A 723 -1.53 -3.40 17.10
CA LYS A 723 -0.45 -4.22 17.65
C LYS A 723 -0.94 -5.62 18.03
N SER A 724 -2.10 -5.73 18.69
CA SER A 724 -2.75 -7.01 18.96
C SER A 724 -3.00 -7.81 17.67
N TYR A 725 -3.47 -7.17 16.58
CA TYR A 725 -3.66 -7.85 15.29
C TYR A 725 -2.34 -8.35 14.69
N LYS A 726 -1.23 -7.61 14.85
CA LYS A 726 0.11 -8.07 14.44
C LYS A 726 0.52 -9.33 15.21
N ASP A 727 0.14 -9.42 16.47
CA ASP A 727 0.39 -10.58 17.35
C ASP A 727 -0.63 -11.73 17.17
N GLY A 728 -1.52 -11.64 16.18
CA GLY A 728 -2.54 -12.66 15.87
C GLY A 728 -3.75 -12.66 16.82
N LYS A 729 -3.86 -11.69 17.72
CA LYS A 729 -4.96 -11.52 18.67
C LYS A 729 -5.92 -10.42 18.19
N ARG A 730 -7.22 -10.53 18.48
CA ARG A 730 -8.19 -9.46 18.15
C ARG A 730 -8.57 -8.73 19.44
N MET A 731 -8.00 -7.54 19.64
CA MET A 731 -8.44 -6.65 20.72
C MET A 731 -9.63 -5.83 20.21
N ASP A 732 -10.74 -5.93 20.92
CA ASP A 732 -11.93 -5.12 20.65
C ASP A 732 -11.87 -3.84 21.49
N ILE A 733 -11.69 -2.69 20.83
CA ILE A 733 -11.66 -1.36 21.46
C ILE A 733 -12.99 -0.64 21.34
N SER A 734 -14.00 -1.25 20.71
CA SER A 734 -15.27 -0.58 20.36
C SER A 734 -16.02 -0.07 21.59
N SER A 735 -16.07 -0.86 22.66
CA SER A 735 -16.76 -0.50 23.90
C SER A 735 -16.09 0.67 24.61
N GLU A 736 -14.76 0.69 24.65
CA GLU A 736 -13.98 1.71 25.34
C GLU A 736 -14.05 3.06 24.61
N LEU A 737 -13.98 3.02 23.28
CA LEU A 737 -14.11 4.21 22.43
C LEU A 737 -15.55 4.74 22.41
N CYS A 738 -16.55 3.86 22.40
CA CYS A 738 -17.96 4.23 22.48
C CYS A 738 -18.31 4.89 23.82
N ASN A 739 -17.79 4.36 24.94
CA ASN A 739 -18.00 4.96 26.26
C ASN A 739 -17.41 6.37 26.34
N SER A 740 -16.21 6.57 25.77
CA SER A 740 -15.58 7.89 25.71
C SER A 740 -16.37 8.87 24.84
N LEU A 741 -16.87 8.42 23.68
CA LEU A 741 -17.77 9.20 22.82
C LEU A 741 -19.04 9.64 23.57
N ILE A 742 -19.67 8.73 24.32
CA ILE A 742 -20.89 9.04 25.10
C ILE A 742 -20.59 10.10 26.17
N GLN A 743 -19.45 9.99 26.86
CA GLN A 743 -19.04 10.99 27.86
C GLN A 743 -18.77 12.36 27.22
N TYR A 744 -18.12 12.38 26.06
CA TYR A 744 -17.88 13.59 25.30
C TYR A 744 -19.19 14.29 24.89
N LEU A 745 -20.17 13.53 24.38
CA LEU A 745 -21.49 14.07 24.01
C LEU A 745 -22.23 14.61 25.23
N ALA A 746 -22.23 13.88 26.35
CA ALA A 746 -22.86 14.32 27.60
C ALA A 746 -22.21 15.59 28.18
N GLN A 747 -20.91 15.79 27.97
CA GLN A 747 -20.20 17.00 28.37
C GLN A 747 -20.54 18.19 27.45
N LYS A 748 -20.62 17.97 26.14
CA LYS A 748 -21.04 19.00 25.18
C LYS A 748 -22.48 19.46 25.38
N ASP A 749 -23.38 18.54 25.72
CA ASP A 749 -24.76 18.88 26.07
C ASP A 749 -24.84 19.75 27.33
N LYS A 750 -24.03 19.46 28.35
CA LYS A 750 -23.94 20.28 29.57
C LYS A 750 -23.38 21.69 29.29
N GLU A 751 -22.33 21.79 28.48
CA GLU A 751 -21.75 23.08 28.06
C GLU A 751 -22.77 23.92 27.29
N TYR A 752 -23.54 23.29 26.39
CA TYR A 752 -24.60 23.95 25.63
C TYR A 752 -25.72 24.47 26.53
N MET A 753 -26.21 23.64 27.47
CA MET A 753 -27.26 24.02 28.41
C MET A 753 -26.82 25.14 29.37
N MET A 754 -25.56 25.13 29.84
CA MET A 754 -25.00 26.24 30.61
C MET A 754 -24.89 27.53 29.80
N GLY A 755 -24.50 27.43 28.52
CA GLY A 755 -24.42 28.57 27.60
C GLY A 755 -25.78 29.21 27.29
N GLU A 756 -26.84 28.41 27.13
CA GLU A 756 -28.20 28.94 27.00
C GLU A 756 -28.74 29.55 28.30
N THR A 757 -28.38 28.99 29.45
CA THR A 757 -28.78 29.54 30.77
C THR A 757 -28.09 30.89 31.02
N LEU A 758 -26.80 31.01 30.71
CA LEU A 758 -26.04 32.26 30.78
C LEU A 758 -26.56 33.31 29.80
N LYS A 759 -26.95 32.92 28.57
CA LYS A 759 -27.60 33.84 27.62
C LYS A 759 -28.94 34.33 28.12
N LYS A 760 -29.76 33.46 28.71
CA LYS A 760 -31.03 33.84 29.35
C LYS A 760 -30.83 34.78 30.53
N GLU A 761 -29.85 34.51 31.38
CA GLU A 761 -29.51 35.38 32.52
C GLU A 761 -28.94 36.74 32.07
N GLN A 762 -28.22 36.80 30.96
CA GLN A 762 -27.73 38.04 30.36
C GLN A 762 -28.85 38.85 29.68
N GLU A 763 -29.78 38.18 28.99
CA GLU A 763 -30.99 38.78 28.42
C GLU A 763 -31.93 39.31 29.52
N ASP A 764 -32.13 38.56 30.60
CA ASP A 764 -32.96 38.95 31.76
C ASP A 764 -32.29 40.05 32.62
N ALA A 765 -30.96 40.14 32.61
CA ALA A 765 -30.19 41.21 33.27
C ALA A 765 -30.03 42.48 32.41
N GLY A 766 -30.51 42.48 31.16
CA GLY A 766 -30.41 43.63 30.25
C GLY A 766 -28.99 43.97 29.79
N ILE A 767 -28.08 43.01 29.84
CA ILE A 767 -26.68 43.20 29.42
C ILE A 767 -26.55 42.63 28.00
N VAL A 768 -26.42 43.53 27.02
CA VAL A 768 -26.17 43.22 25.60
C VAL A 768 -24.71 42.83 25.37
#